data_AF-A0A7C1KB26-F1
#
_entry.id   AF-A0A7C1KB26-F1
#
_cell.length_a   1.000
_cell.length_b   1.000
_cell.length_c   1.000
_cell.angle_alpha   90.00
_cell.angle_beta   90.00
_cell.angle_gamma   90.00
#
_symmetry.space_group_name_H-M   'P 1'
#
loop_
_entity.id
_entity.type
_entity.pdbx_description
1 polymer ?
#
loop_
_entity_poly.entity_id
_entity_poly.type
_entity_poly.pdbx_seq_one_letter_code
_entity_poly.pdbx_strand_id
1 'polypeptide(L)'
;MIRRVLVTGGAGYLGSVLVPLLLDEGYEVTVLDRLYFGREPLHGVLEHPRFRLVEGDITCLAQQNGLLDEVDAVVHLAGLSNDPACDLKPELTQRVNFEATAELARRAARAGVRRFLFASSCSVYGSNPSPTVDEGSELYPVSLYAQKKAEAERVLLNLAAPGMTVTALRMATLFGLSPRMRFDLAINLMVLNAVTRRTIYVLGGGRQWRPFVHVRDAAQAFVEMLVAPEDRIDRQVFNVGADELNFQIHDLAWTVRDTLADLDVSVVPVPDDQDKRSYRVSFRKIRETVGFEPRCNLKDSILEMARAIRSGQLGDTNDTRFYTVKHISTFVERPAVVGGDPVRSEFLPFALPSIGREEEQEVLETLRSGWITTGPRTQRFERMLAEYTGARHAIAVNSCTAALHLSLAALGVGPGDEVITTAITFPATANVVIHQGARPVLVDVDPTTLNIDPAAVEAAITPRTKAIIPVHMAGHPAEMDAIWAIAARHGVAVIEDAAHAIGAEYRGARVGNLQGSLAACFSFYPIKNMTTIEGGAVLTNDDAFAERVRLLALHGISKDAWKRYSSEGTQHWECLLPGYKYNMTDIQAALGLHQIKRLDGFLQVRERYARIYREAFADLPELELLRVDAHVRHAWHLFIVLLRTDRLAITRDEFIEALRRENIGTGIHFRSLHI
;
A
#
# COMPACT_ATOMS: atom_id res chain seq x y z
N MET A 1 4.90 -29.50 -25.82
CA MET A 1 3.46 -29.40 -26.08
C MET A 1 2.87 -28.62 -24.93
N ILE A 2 2.05 -27.61 -25.18
CA ILE A 2 1.38 -26.84 -24.13
C ILE A 2 0.27 -27.71 -23.55
N ARG A 3 0.23 -27.87 -22.23
CA ARG A 3 -0.80 -28.67 -21.54
C ARG A 3 -1.52 -27.85 -20.47
N ARG A 4 -0.78 -27.03 -19.73
CA ARG A 4 -1.28 -26.21 -18.61
C ARG A 4 -1.37 -24.74 -18.99
N VAL A 5 -2.57 -24.18 -18.93
CA VAL A 5 -2.87 -22.81 -19.32
C VAL A 5 -3.38 -22.00 -18.12
N LEU A 6 -2.71 -20.89 -17.83
CA LEU A 6 -3.22 -19.88 -16.91
C LEU A 6 -4.04 -18.85 -17.69
N VAL A 7 -5.31 -18.68 -17.35
CA VAL A 7 -6.17 -17.63 -17.91
C VAL A 7 -6.41 -16.57 -16.83
N THR A 8 -5.96 -15.34 -17.06
CA THR A 8 -6.35 -14.23 -16.18
C THR A 8 -7.66 -13.61 -16.68
N GLY A 9 -8.55 -13.19 -15.77
CA GLY A 9 -9.85 -12.63 -16.16
C GLY A 9 -10.82 -13.68 -16.72
N GLY A 10 -10.68 -14.94 -16.29
CA GLY A 10 -11.44 -16.08 -16.78
C GLY A 10 -12.95 -16.00 -16.50
N ALA A 11 -13.40 -15.26 -15.49
CA ALA A 11 -14.83 -15.03 -15.23
C ALA A 11 -15.40 -13.84 -16.05
N GLY A 12 -14.57 -13.19 -16.87
CA GLY A 12 -14.97 -12.07 -17.73
C GLY A 12 -15.78 -12.50 -18.96
N TYR A 13 -16.20 -11.52 -19.76
CA TYR A 13 -17.05 -11.73 -20.95
C TYR A 13 -16.42 -12.69 -21.99
N LEU A 14 -15.14 -12.50 -22.29
CA LEU A 14 -14.40 -13.40 -23.19
C LEU A 14 -13.90 -14.65 -22.44
N GLY A 15 -13.41 -14.48 -21.22
CA GLY A 15 -12.85 -15.56 -20.40
C GLY A 15 -13.85 -16.71 -20.17
N SER A 16 -15.10 -16.38 -19.84
CA SER A 16 -16.14 -17.37 -19.56
C SER A 16 -16.56 -18.18 -20.79
N VAL A 17 -16.19 -17.73 -22.00
CA VAL A 17 -16.34 -18.48 -23.25
C VAL A 17 -15.07 -19.26 -23.57
N LEU A 18 -13.89 -18.69 -23.33
CA LEU A 18 -12.60 -19.32 -23.60
C LEU A 18 -12.31 -20.52 -22.68
N VAL A 19 -12.61 -20.40 -21.39
CA VAL A 19 -12.24 -21.43 -20.39
C VAL A 19 -12.88 -22.79 -20.72
N PRO A 20 -14.19 -22.89 -21.02
CA PRO A 20 -14.78 -24.15 -21.47
C PRO A 20 -14.13 -24.70 -22.74
N LEU A 21 -13.85 -23.85 -23.74
CA LEU A 21 -13.22 -24.28 -24.99
C LEU A 21 -11.83 -24.88 -24.75
N LEU A 22 -11.02 -24.29 -23.87
CA LEU A 22 -9.72 -24.85 -23.51
C LEU A 22 -9.86 -26.22 -22.81
N LEU A 23 -10.86 -26.39 -21.93
CA LEU A 23 -11.09 -27.66 -21.26
C LEU A 23 -11.56 -28.74 -22.23
N ASP A 24 -12.40 -28.39 -23.20
CA ASP A 24 -12.90 -29.29 -24.26
C ASP A 24 -11.75 -29.76 -25.17
N GLU A 25 -10.78 -28.89 -25.47
CA GLU A 25 -9.55 -29.22 -26.21
C GLU A 25 -8.52 -30.01 -25.37
N GLY A 26 -8.86 -30.33 -24.11
CA GLY A 26 -8.05 -31.20 -23.25
C GLY A 26 -6.99 -30.50 -22.40
N TYR A 27 -6.95 -29.17 -22.38
CA TYR A 27 -6.02 -28.42 -21.53
C TYR A 27 -6.37 -28.55 -20.04
N GLU A 28 -5.35 -28.39 -19.20
CA GLU A 28 -5.49 -28.12 -17.77
C GLU A 28 -5.51 -26.60 -17.58
N VAL A 29 -6.63 -26.07 -17.06
CA VAL A 29 -6.88 -24.63 -17.01
C VAL A 29 -6.91 -24.14 -15.57
N THR A 30 -6.00 -23.23 -15.24
CA THR A 30 -6.08 -22.44 -14.02
C THR A 30 -6.61 -21.05 -14.36
N VAL A 31 -7.63 -20.57 -13.65
CA VAL A 31 -8.13 -19.20 -13.77
C VAL A 31 -7.63 -18.38 -12.59
N LEU A 32 -7.02 -17.22 -12.87
CA LEU A 32 -6.84 -16.15 -11.89
C LEU A 32 -7.88 -15.06 -12.15
N ASP A 33 -8.78 -14.84 -11.20
CA ASP A 33 -9.80 -13.79 -11.30
C ASP A 33 -10.14 -13.21 -9.93
N ARG A 34 -10.46 -11.92 -9.90
CA ARG A 34 -10.93 -11.22 -8.70
C ARG A 34 -12.42 -11.49 -8.44
N LEU A 35 -13.12 -12.06 -9.41
CA LEU A 35 -14.54 -12.39 -9.36
C LEU A 35 -15.43 -11.17 -9.15
N TYR A 36 -15.09 -10.02 -9.76
CA TYR A 36 -15.97 -8.85 -9.75
C TYR A 36 -17.40 -9.18 -10.21
N PHE A 37 -17.55 -10.13 -11.14
CA PHE A 37 -18.85 -10.59 -11.66
C PHE A 37 -19.33 -11.92 -11.07
N GLY A 38 -18.75 -12.33 -9.95
CA GLY A 38 -19.09 -13.58 -9.26
C GLY A 38 -18.50 -14.83 -9.93
N ARG A 39 -18.89 -16.00 -9.42
CA ARG A 39 -18.44 -17.33 -9.89
C ARG A 39 -19.38 -17.93 -10.94
N GLU A 40 -20.59 -17.39 -11.05
CA GLU A 40 -21.66 -17.84 -11.92
C GLU A 40 -21.23 -17.97 -13.38
N PRO A 41 -20.42 -17.05 -13.97
CA PRO A 41 -19.95 -17.22 -15.35
C PRO A 41 -19.14 -18.49 -15.60
N LEU A 42 -18.56 -19.08 -14.55
CA LEU A 42 -17.74 -20.28 -14.62
C LEU A 42 -18.49 -21.52 -14.10
N HIS A 43 -19.78 -21.42 -13.74
CA HIS A 43 -20.52 -22.50 -13.09
C HIS A 43 -20.43 -23.84 -13.84
N GLY A 44 -20.50 -23.81 -15.18
CA GLY A 44 -20.42 -25.01 -16.01
C GLY A 44 -19.07 -25.76 -15.98
N VAL A 45 -18.02 -25.17 -15.41
CA VAL A 45 -16.66 -25.75 -15.36
C VAL A 45 -16.08 -25.87 -13.95
N LEU A 46 -16.76 -25.35 -12.91
CA LEU A 46 -16.23 -25.33 -11.53
C LEU A 46 -15.86 -26.72 -11.00
N GLU A 47 -16.59 -27.76 -11.41
CA GLU A 47 -16.38 -29.14 -11.00
C GLU A 47 -15.54 -29.96 -11.98
N HIS A 48 -15.05 -29.34 -13.07
CA HIS A 48 -14.28 -30.05 -14.08
C HIS A 48 -12.91 -30.48 -13.53
N PRO A 49 -12.48 -31.75 -13.71
CA PRO A 49 -11.27 -32.29 -13.06
C PRO A 49 -9.96 -31.64 -13.51
N ARG A 50 -9.96 -30.98 -14.67
CA ARG A 50 -8.82 -30.21 -15.20
C ARG A 50 -8.92 -28.70 -14.97
N PHE A 51 -9.88 -28.25 -14.16
CA PHE A 51 -10.10 -26.83 -13.88
C PHE A 51 -9.69 -26.47 -12.44
N ARG A 52 -9.04 -25.31 -12.29
CA ARG A 52 -8.71 -24.73 -10.98
C ARG A 52 -9.02 -23.24 -10.98
N LEU A 53 -9.78 -22.78 -9.98
CA LEU A 53 -10.01 -21.36 -9.75
C LEU A 53 -9.09 -20.83 -8.64
N VAL A 54 -8.37 -19.75 -8.93
CA VAL A 54 -7.58 -18.96 -7.98
C VAL A 54 -8.22 -17.59 -7.88
N GLU A 55 -8.81 -17.29 -6.72
CA GLU A 55 -9.37 -15.98 -6.43
C GLU A 55 -8.24 -15.02 -6.07
N GLY A 56 -8.03 -13.98 -6.88
CA GLY A 56 -6.91 -13.07 -6.70
C GLY A 56 -6.86 -11.92 -7.70
N ASP A 57 -6.10 -10.89 -7.33
CA ASP A 57 -5.91 -9.68 -8.12
C ASP A 57 -4.55 -9.67 -8.83
N ILE A 58 -4.54 -9.38 -10.13
CA ILE A 58 -3.30 -9.29 -10.93
C ILE A 58 -2.38 -8.14 -10.47
N THR A 59 -2.88 -7.18 -9.70
CA THR A 59 -2.08 -6.12 -9.09
C THR A 59 -1.41 -6.56 -7.79
N CYS A 60 -1.74 -7.75 -7.26
CA CYS A 60 -1.20 -8.31 -6.03
C CYS A 60 -0.48 -9.64 -6.26
N LEU A 61 0.16 -9.83 -7.42
CA LEU A 61 0.85 -11.08 -7.79
C LEU A 61 1.92 -11.53 -6.78
N ALA A 62 2.48 -10.62 -5.98
CA ALA A 62 3.42 -10.97 -4.91
C ALA A 62 2.80 -11.86 -3.81
N GLN A 63 1.48 -11.83 -3.65
CA GLN A 63 0.75 -12.66 -2.68
C GLN A 63 0.36 -14.03 -3.25
N GLN A 64 0.49 -14.22 -4.57
CA GLN A 64 0.07 -15.41 -5.30
C GLN A 64 1.27 -16.32 -5.60
N ASN A 65 1.93 -16.80 -4.54
CA ASN A 65 3.09 -17.68 -4.67
C ASN A 65 2.69 -19.00 -5.34
N GLY A 66 3.51 -19.45 -6.28
CA GLY A 66 3.30 -20.69 -7.03
C GLY A 66 2.20 -20.63 -8.10
N LEU A 67 1.63 -19.45 -8.39
CA LEU A 67 0.61 -19.30 -9.44
C LEU A 67 1.11 -19.72 -10.84
N LEU A 68 2.39 -19.47 -11.12
CA LEU A 68 3.03 -19.77 -12.40
C LEU A 68 3.83 -21.08 -12.39
N ASP A 69 3.81 -21.80 -11.26
CA ASP A 69 4.48 -23.09 -11.18
C ASP A 69 3.85 -24.02 -12.19
N GLU A 70 4.69 -24.67 -13.00
CA GLU A 70 4.24 -25.69 -13.94
C GLU A 70 3.31 -25.18 -15.07
N VAL A 71 3.12 -23.87 -15.22
CA VAL A 71 2.31 -23.27 -16.30
C VAL A 71 3.08 -23.27 -17.62
N ASP A 72 2.50 -23.85 -18.67
CA ASP A 72 3.10 -23.86 -20.01
C ASP A 72 2.77 -22.59 -20.80
N ALA A 73 1.56 -22.06 -20.63
CA ALA A 73 1.09 -20.87 -21.35
C ALA A 73 0.22 -19.97 -20.48
N VAL A 74 0.29 -18.66 -20.74
CA VAL A 74 -0.56 -17.65 -20.12
C VAL A 74 -1.43 -17.01 -21.20
N VAL A 75 -2.75 -17.02 -21.00
CA VAL A 75 -3.71 -16.22 -21.75
C VAL A 75 -4.18 -15.08 -20.86
N HIS A 76 -3.64 -13.88 -21.10
CA HIS A 76 -3.89 -12.72 -20.28
C HIS A 76 -5.08 -11.92 -20.81
N LEU A 77 -6.28 -12.13 -20.22
CA LEU A 77 -7.51 -11.38 -20.55
C LEU A 77 -7.86 -10.34 -19.49
N ALA A 78 -7.28 -10.43 -18.29
CA ALA A 78 -7.56 -9.48 -17.22
C ALA A 78 -7.24 -8.04 -17.64
N GLY A 79 -8.15 -7.15 -17.30
CA GLY A 79 -8.05 -5.74 -17.64
C GLY A 79 -9.35 -5.02 -17.37
N LEU A 80 -9.28 -3.75 -16.98
CA LEU A 80 -10.44 -2.87 -17.01
C LEU A 80 -10.77 -2.62 -18.48
N SER A 81 -11.90 -3.15 -18.92
CA SER A 81 -12.37 -3.04 -20.29
C SER A 81 -13.37 -1.90 -20.43
N ASN A 82 -13.28 -1.16 -21.54
CA ASN A 82 -14.13 -0.01 -21.90
C ASN A 82 -13.60 1.36 -21.41
N ASP A 83 -13.75 2.37 -22.25
CA ASP A 83 -13.21 3.72 -22.03
C ASP A 83 -13.81 4.37 -20.77
N PRO A 84 -15.14 4.35 -20.53
CA PRO A 84 -15.72 4.95 -19.33
C PRO A 84 -15.35 4.22 -18.03
N ALA A 85 -15.09 2.91 -18.06
CA ALA A 85 -14.64 2.18 -16.87
C ALA A 85 -13.22 2.58 -16.49
N CYS A 86 -12.39 2.83 -17.50
CA CYS A 86 -11.01 3.22 -17.31
C CYS A 86 -10.86 4.66 -16.80
N ASP A 87 -11.77 5.54 -17.19
CA ASP A 87 -11.76 6.95 -16.80
C ASP A 87 -12.27 7.17 -15.35
N LEU A 88 -12.98 6.20 -14.76
CA LEU A 88 -13.45 6.28 -13.36
C LEU A 88 -12.30 6.39 -12.35
N LYS A 89 -11.20 5.67 -12.58
CA LYS A 89 -9.97 5.70 -11.75
C LYS A 89 -8.74 5.51 -12.64
N PRO A 90 -8.18 6.59 -13.20
CA PRO A 90 -7.04 6.53 -14.11
C PRO A 90 -5.83 5.78 -13.54
N GLU A 91 -5.58 5.91 -12.23
CA GLU A 91 -4.50 5.23 -11.53
C GLU A 91 -4.72 3.71 -11.47
N LEU A 92 -5.98 3.28 -11.26
CA LEU A 92 -6.32 1.86 -11.28
C LEU A 92 -6.15 1.28 -12.69
N THR A 93 -6.55 2.03 -13.72
CA THR A 93 -6.33 1.62 -15.13
C THR A 93 -4.86 1.47 -15.45
N GLN A 94 -4.03 2.43 -15.06
CA GLN A 94 -2.58 2.36 -15.20
C GLN A 94 -2.01 1.10 -14.53
N ARG A 95 -2.42 0.83 -13.29
CA ARG A 95 -1.98 -0.34 -12.53
C ARG A 95 -2.41 -1.66 -13.17
N VAL A 96 -3.69 -1.82 -13.46
CA VAL A 96 -4.27 -3.08 -13.94
C VAL A 96 -3.86 -3.35 -15.38
N ASN A 97 -4.06 -2.38 -16.29
CA ASN A 97 -3.90 -2.62 -17.73
C ASN A 97 -2.45 -2.58 -18.19
N PHE A 98 -1.55 -1.93 -17.44
CA PHE A 98 -0.13 -1.81 -17.83
C PHE A 98 0.83 -2.43 -16.82
N GLU A 99 0.89 -1.95 -15.57
CA GLU A 99 1.93 -2.36 -14.61
C GLU A 99 1.82 -3.83 -14.22
N ALA A 100 0.61 -4.27 -13.85
CA ALA A 100 0.31 -5.67 -13.52
C ALA A 100 0.50 -6.60 -14.73
N THR A 101 0.08 -6.16 -15.92
CA THR A 101 0.32 -6.89 -17.19
C THR A 101 1.81 -7.12 -17.42
N ALA A 102 2.62 -6.06 -17.32
CA ALA A 102 4.07 -6.14 -17.53
C ALA A 102 4.73 -7.02 -16.45
N GLU A 103 4.30 -6.91 -15.20
CA GLU A 103 4.83 -7.71 -14.11
C GLU A 103 4.48 -9.20 -14.27
N LEU A 104 3.24 -9.53 -14.65
CA LEU A 104 2.84 -10.90 -14.91
C LEU A 104 3.72 -11.52 -16.01
N ALA A 105 3.96 -10.79 -17.10
CA ALA A 105 4.79 -11.28 -18.19
C ALA A 105 6.26 -11.51 -17.78
N ARG A 106 6.83 -10.60 -16.97
CA ARG A 106 8.18 -10.79 -16.40
C ARG A 106 8.25 -12.01 -15.49
N ARG A 107 7.23 -12.23 -14.65
CA ARG A 107 7.16 -13.42 -13.79
C ARG A 107 6.98 -14.70 -14.61
N ALA A 108 6.14 -14.68 -15.64
CA ALA A 108 5.95 -15.79 -16.56
C ALA A 108 7.27 -16.16 -17.25
N ALA A 109 8.03 -15.17 -17.74
CA ALA A 109 9.35 -15.39 -18.31
C ALA A 109 10.33 -16.04 -17.31
N ARG A 110 10.35 -15.57 -16.05
CA ARG A 110 11.21 -16.14 -15.00
C ARG A 110 10.79 -17.57 -14.61
N ALA A 111 9.50 -17.88 -14.67
CA ALA A 111 8.95 -19.19 -14.39
C ALA A 111 9.12 -20.19 -15.54
N GLY A 112 9.65 -19.74 -16.70
CA GLY A 112 9.85 -20.61 -17.86
C GLY A 112 8.56 -20.90 -18.66
N VAL A 113 7.54 -20.05 -18.54
CA VAL A 113 6.35 -20.12 -19.39
C VAL A 113 6.76 -20.05 -20.86
N ARG A 114 6.21 -20.92 -21.71
CA ARG A 114 6.59 -21.02 -23.13
C ARG A 114 5.82 -20.06 -24.03
N ARG A 115 4.61 -19.69 -23.65
CA ARG A 115 3.72 -18.88 -24.49
C ARG A 115 2.93 -17.87 -23.67
N PHE A 116 3.01 -16.61 -24.05
CA PHE A 116 2.29 -15.51 -23.42
C PHE A 116 1.41 -14.81 -24.46
N LEU A 117 0.10 -15.02 -24.37
CA LEU A 117 -0.90 -14.42 -25.25
C LEU A 117 -1.58 -13.25 -24.55
N PHE A 118 -1.48 -12.06 -25.12
CA PHE A 118 -2.03 -10.84 -24.56
C PHE A 118 -3.28 -10.39 -25.32
N ALA A 119 -4.39 -10.23 -24.61
CA ALA A 119 -5.60 -9.61 -25.17
C ALA A 119 -5.43 -8.10 -25.28
N SER A 120 -5.10 -7.61 -26.47
CA SER A 120 -5.16 -6.20 -26.82
C SER A 120 -6.47 -5.84 -27.53
N SER A 121 -6.59 -4.64 -28.09
CA SER A 121 -7.80 -4.13 -28.74
C SER A 121 -7.48 -3.34 -30.00
N CYS A 122 -8.31 -3.44 -31.04
CA CYS A 122 -8.25 -2.54 -32.20
C CYS A 122 -8.50 -1.07 -31.81
N SER A 123 -9.01 -0.79 -30.61
CA SER A 123 -9.14 0.58 -30.07
C SER A 123 -7.83 1.36 -30.07
N VAL A 124 -6.67 0.70 -30.10
CA VAL A 124 -5.34 1.34 -30.21
C VAL A 124 -5.18 2.17 -31.48
N TYR A 125 -5.92 1.86 -32.54
CA TYR A 125 -5.93 2.66 -33.77
C TYR A 125 -6.72 3.98 -33.62
N GLY A 126 -7.61 4.06 -32.64
CA GLY A 126 -8.38 5.25 -32.23
C GLY A 126 -8.92 6.13 -33.36
N SER A 127 -8.28 7.25 -33.68
CA SER A 127 -8.71 8.20 -34.72
C SER A 127 -7.73 8.28 -35.90
N ASN A 128 -7.11 7.14 -36.26
CA ASN A 128 -6.16 7.06 -37.36
C ASN A 128 -6.78 7.59 -38.68
N PRO A 129 -6.10 8.49 -39.41
CA PRO A 129 -6.64 9.10 -40.64
C PRO A 129 -6.68 8.14 -41.84
N SER A 130 -6.00 7.00 -41.78
CA SER A 130 -5.95 6.02 -42.86
C SER A 130 -7.33 5.37 -43.10
N PRO A 131 -7.70 5.12 -44.38
CA PRO A 131 -9.00 4.56 -44.71
C PRO A 131 -9.19 3.14 -44.17
N THR A 132 -8.13 2.34 -44.10
CA THR A 132 -8.08 1.01 -43.49
C THR A 132 -6.70 0.87 -42.83
N VAL A 133 -6.65 0.32 -41.62
CA VAL A 133 -5.44 0.10 -40.83
C VAL A 133 -5.14 -1.39 -40.68
N ASP A 134 -3.88 -1.72 -40.48
CA ASP A 134 -3.35 -3.06 -40.23
C ASP A 134 -2.32 -3.03 -39.08
N GLU A 135 -1.70 -4.16 -38.76
CA GLU A 135 -0.76 -4.26 -37.64
C GLU A 135 0.52 -3.43 -37.80
N GLY A 136 0.85 -3.02 -39.03
CA GLY A 136 1.98 -2.13 -39.34
C GLY A 136 1.61 -0.64 -39.28
N SER A 137 0.33 -0.32 -39.16
CA SER A 137 -0.16 1.06 -39.10
C SER A 137 0.16 1.72 -37.77
N GLU A 138 0.39 3.04 -37.81
CA GLU A 138 0.63 3.85 -36.62
C GLU A 138 -0.59 3.88 -35.69
N LEU A 139 -0.33 3.92 -34.38
CA LEU A 139 -1.36 3.87 -33.35
C LEU A 139 -1.76 5.29 -32.92
N TYR A 140 -3.07 5.55 -32.88
CA TYR A 140 -3.65 6.84 -32.48
C TYR A 140 -4.68 6.67 -31.36
N PRO A 141 -4.30 6.13 -30.18
CA PRO A 141 -5.25 5.82 -29.11
C PRO A 141 -5.85 7.10 -28.51
N VAL A 142 -7.19 7.17 -28.48
CA VAL A 142 -7.94 8.35 -27.99
C VAL A 142 -8.52 8.18 -26.59
N SER A 143 -8.33 7.02 -25.96
CA SER A 143 -8.78 6.73 -24.60
C SER A 143 -7.64 6.19 -23.75
N LEU A 144 -7.74 6.35 -22.42
CA LEU A 144 -6.77 5.79 -21.49
C LEU A 144 -6.67 4.26 -21.63
N TYR A 145 -7.81 3.58 -21.83
CA TYR A 145 -7.86 2.15 -22.13
C TYR A 145 -6.95 1.78 -23.33
N ALA A 146 -7.13 2.46 -24.46
CA ALA A 146 -6.37 2.20 -25.68
C ALA A 146 -4.89 2.56 -25.53
N GLN A 147 -4.57 3.66 -24.84
CA GLN A 147 -3.20 4.07 -24.56
C GLN A 147 -2.46 3.00 -23.76
N LYS A 148 -3.08 2.49 -22.69
CA LYS A 148 -2.43 1.47 -21.83
C LYS A 148 -2.29 0.12 -22.51
N LYS A 149 -3.22 -0.26 -23.40
CA LYS A 149 -3.06 -1.45 -24.25
C LYS A 149 -1.86 -1.30 -25.21
N ALA A 150 -1.72 -0.15 -25.88
CA ALA A 150 -0.58 0.11 -26.76
C ALA A 150 0.77 0.14 -26.00
N GLU A 151 0.80 0.75 -24.81
CA GLU A 151 1.98 0.73 -23.94
C GLU A 151 2.35 -0.70 -23.51
N ALA A 152 1.36 -1.51 -23.12
CA ALA A 152 1.55 -2.91 -22.74
C ALA A 152 2.08 -3.74 -23.91
N GLU A 153 1.50 -3.62 -25.11
CA GLU A 153 2.02 -4.27 -26.32
C GLU A 153 3.51 -4.00 -26.50
N ARG A 154 3.91 -2.73 -26.44
CA ARG A 154 5.32 -2.33 -26.62
C ARG A 154 6.23 -2.97 -25.57
N VAL A 155 5.83 -2.99 -24.31
CA VAL A 155 6.66 -3.59 -23.23
C VAL A 155 6.74 -5.10 -23.38
N LEU A 156 5.64 -5.76 -23.69
CA LEU A 156 5.56 -7.21 -23.83
C LEU A 156 6.40 -7.71 -25.02
N LEU A 157 6.28 -7.07 -26.18
CA LEU A 157 7.00 -7.49 -27.40
C LEU A 157 8.53 -7.27 -27.28
N ASN A 158 8.96 -6.30 -26.48
CA ASN A 158 10.37 -6.03 -26.19
C ASN A 158 10.91 -6.82 -24.98
N LEU A 159 10.10 -7.71 -24.38
CA LEU A 159 10.53 -8.50 -23.23
C LEU A 159 11.63 -9.48 -23.64
N ALA A 160 12.77 -9.40 -22.97
CA ALA A 160 13.84 -10.40 -23.06
C ALA A 160 13.43 -11.66 -22.29
N ALA A 161 12.91 -12.65 -22.99
CA ALA A 161 12.47 -13.93 -22.42
C ALA A 161 12.88 -15.08 -23.34
N PRO A 162 14.10 -15.64 -23.17
CA PRO A 162 14.55 -16.78 -23.96
C PRO A 162 13.59 -17.97 -23.83
N GLY A 163 13.17 -18.55 -24.95
CA GLY A 163 12.27 -19.72 -24.96
C GLY A 163 10.78 -19.43 -24.69
N MET A 164 10.40 -18.16 -24.52
CA MET A 164 9.00 -17.74 -24.40
C MET A 164 8.57 -16.97 -25.65
N THR A 165 7.46 -17.39 -26.26
CA THR A 165 6.78 -16.63 -27.30
C THR A 165 5.86 -15.58 -26.69
N VAL A 166 5.86 -14.37 -27.23
CA VAL A 166 4.95 -13.29 -26.80
C VAL A 166 4.14 -12.79 -27.98
N THR A 167 2.81 -12.87 -27.89
CA THR A 167 1.89 -12.50 -28.98
C THR A 167 0.79 -11.60 -28.45
N ALA A 168 0.54 -10.48 -29.13
CA ALA A 168 -0.58 -9.60 -28.83
C ALA A 168 -1.69 -9.77 -29.85
N LEU A 169 -2.93 -9.94 -29.38
CA LEU A 169 -4.09 -10.07 -30.25
C LEU A 169 -4.97 -8.83 -30.08
N ARG A 170 -5.02 -7.97 -31.10
CA ARG A 170 -5.88 -6.79 -31.15
C ARG A 170 -7.29 -7.22 -31.51
N MET A 171 -8.14 -7.38 -30.51
CA MET A 171 -9.53 -7.79 -30.71
C MET A 171 -10.34 -6.67 -31.38
N ALA A 172 -11.11 -7.03 -32.41
CA ALA A 172 -12.23 -6.21 -32.84
C ALA A 172 -13.30 -6.11 -31.74
N THR A 173 -14.30 -5.23 -31.93
CA THR A 173 -15.36 -5.04 -30.93
C THR A 173 -16.16 -6.34 -30.78
N LEU A 174 -16.16 -6.90 -29.57
CA LEU A 174 -16.83 -8.18 -29.33
C LEU A 174 -18.36 -8.04 -29.39
N PHE A 175 -19.04 -9.12 -29.78
CA PHE A 175 -20.50 -9.28 -29.67
C PHE A 175 -20.88 -10.75 -29.45
N GLY A 176 -22.16 -11.01 -29.14
CA GLY A 176 -22.69 -12.36 -28.98
C GLY A 176 -23.03 -12.76 -27.54
N LEU A 177 -23.57 -13.97 -27.36
CA LEU A 177 -23.89 -14.49 -26.03
C LEU A 177 -22.64 -14.95 -25.28
N SER A 178 -22.62 -14.68 -23.98
CA SER A 178 -21.59 -15.11 -23.04
C SER A 178 -22.22 -15.40 -21.67
N PRO A 179 -21.73 -16.42 -20.93
CA PRO A 179 -22.15 -16.65 -19.53
C PRO A 179 -22.02 -15.41 -18.65
N ARG A 180 -20.97 -14.60 -18.87
CA ARG A 180 -20.92 -13.21 -18.35
C ARG A 180 -21.37 -12.28 -19.46
N MET A 181 -22.67 -12.01 -19.58
CA MET A 181 -23.19 -11.15 -20.64
C MET A 181 -22.78 -9.68 -20.47
N ARG A 182 -22.66 -8.95 -21.58
CA ARG A 182 -22.34 -7.51 -21.64
C ARG A 182 -23.30 -6.78 -22.55
N PHE A 183 -24.20 -5.99 -21.98
CA PHE A 183 -25.08 -5.11 -22.75
C PHE A 183 -24.48 -3.71 -22.94
N ASP A 184 -23.25 -3.47 -22.46
CA ASP A 184 -22.45 -2.26 -22.71
C ASP A 184 -21.61 -2.32 -24.00
N LEU A 185 -21.84 -3.33 -24.85
CA LEU A 185 -21.20 -3.49 -26.18
C LEU A 185 -22.19 -3.12 -27.29
N ALA A 186 -21.70 -2.53 -28.40
CA ALA A 186 -22.54 -1.88 -29.41
C ALA A 186 -23.67 -2.79 -29.95
N ILE A 187 -23.34 -3.95 -30.54
CA ILE A 187 -24.35 -4.88 -31.09
C ILE A 187 -25.27 -5.40 -29.99
N ASN A 188 -24.71 -5.80 -28.85
CA ASN A 188 -25.47 -6.36 -27.73
C ASN A 188 -26.49 -5.34 -27.18
N LEU A 189 -26.10 -4.06 -27.09
CA LEU A 189 -26.98 -2.97 -26.67
C LEU A 189 -28.08 -2.68 -27.70
N MET A 190 -27.73 -2.70 -28.99
CA MET A 190 -28.71 -2.54 -30.07
C MET A 190 -29.76 -3.64 -30.02
N VAL A 191 -29.36 -4.91 -29.87
CA VAL A 191 -30.29 -6.04 -29.75
C VAL A 191 -31.14 -5.92 -28.48
N LEU A 192 -30.54 -5.55 -27.34
CA LEU A 192 -31.29 -5.32 -26.10
C LEU A 192 -32.37 -4.25 -26.28
N ASN A 193 -32.01 -3.08 -26.81
CA ASN A 193 -32.96 -1.99 -26.98
C ASN A 193 -34.01 -2.30 -28.06
N ALA A 194 -33.64 -3.03 -29.12
CA ALA A 194 -34.60 -3.53 -30.11
C ALA A 194 -35.66 -4.42 -29.46
N VAL A 195 -35.25 -5.37 -28.63
CA VAL A 195 -36.16 -6.32 -27.97
C VAL A 195 -37.00 -5.66 -26.86
N THR A 196 -36.38 -4.81 -26.04
CA THR A 196 -37.02 -4.29 -24.82
C THR A 196 -37.72 -2.94 -25.01
N ARG A 197 -37.21 -2.10 -25.92
CA ARG A 197 -37.69 -0.73 -26.15
C ARG A 197 -38.24 -0.49 -27.55
N ARG A 198 -38.13 -1.48 -28.46
CA ARG A 198 -38.48 -1.35 -29.89
C ARG A 198 -37.81 -0.16 -30.57
N THR A 199 -36.66 0.26 -30.05
CA THR A 199 -35.93 1.43 -30.54
C THR A 199 -34.43 1.17 -30.46
N ILE A 200 -33.68 1.45 -31.52
CA ILE A 200 -32.21 1.45 -31.52
C ILE A 200 -31.74 2.90 -31.60
N TYR A 201 -30.89 3.30 -30.65
CA TYR A 201 -30.27 4.62 -30.64
C TYR A 201 -28.91 4.57 -31.32
N VAL A 202 -28.70 5.47 -32.29
CA VAL A 202 -27.43 5.60 -33.04
C VAL A 202 -26.75 6.89 -32.63
N LEU A 203 -25.72 6.78 -31.79
CA LEU A 203 -24.94 7.92 -31.28
C LEU A 203 -24.06 8.53 -32.40
N GLY A 204 -23.92 9.86 -32.40
CA GLY A 204 -23.04 10.59 -33.35
C GLY A 204 -23.45 10.56 -34.81
N GLY A 205 -24.68 10.16 -35.11
CA GLY A 205 -25.14 9.99 -36.49
C GLY A 205 -24.57 8.74 -37.21
N GLY A 206 -23.80 7.89 -36.54
CA GLY A 206 -23.51 6.53 -36.97
C GLY A 206 -22.51 6.37 -38.14
N ARG A 207 -21.84 7.44 -38.58
CA ARG A 207 -20.89 7.43 -39.72
C ARG A 207 -19.53 6.80 -39.37
N GLN A 208 -19.24 6.63 -38.09
CA GLN A 208 -17.99 6.07 -37.59
C GLN A 208 -17.88 4.58 -37.92
N TRP A 209 -16.68 4.16 -38.33
CA TRP A 209 -16.38 2.77 -38.67
C TRP A 209 -15.89 1.99 -37.45
N ARG A 210 -16.36 0.75 -37.31
CA ARG A 210 -15.91 -0.20 -36.28
C ARG A 210 -15.77 -1.61 -36.86
N PRO A 211 -14.70 -2.33 -36.50
CA PRO A 211 -14.63 -3.76 -36.71
C PRO A 211 -15.34 -4.53 -35.59
N PHE A 212 -15.91 -5.69 -35.93
CA PHE A 212 -16.56 -6.60 -35.00
C PHE A 212 -16.06 -8.03 -35.11
N VAL A 213 -16.15 -8.78 -34.01
CA VAL A 213 -15.90 -10.23 -33.98
C VAL A 213 -16.78 -10.88 -32.92
N HIS A 214 -17.30 -12.08 -33.21
CA HIS A 214 -18.12 -12.80 -32.24
C HIS A 214 -17.24 -13.28 -31.07
N VAL A 215 -17.76 -13.28 -29.85
CA VAL A 215 -17.01 -13.65 -28.63
C VAL A 215 -16.47 -15.08 -28.68
N ARG A 216 -17.21 -16.01 -29.30
CA ARG A 216 -16.74 -17.40 -29.49
C ARG A 216 -15.59 -17.48 -30.51
N ASP A 217 -15.64 -16.71 -31.59
CA ASP A 217 -14.55 -16.66 -32.57
C ASP A 217 -13.31 -15.99 -31.97
N ALA A 218 -13.48 -14.93 -31.17
CA ALA A 218 -12.40 -14.32 -30.43
C ALA A 218 -11.74 -15.30 -29.44
N ALA A 219 -12.53 -16.13 -28.76
CA ALA A 219 -12.00 -17.18 -27.89
C ALA A 219 -11.25 -18.25 -28.70
N GLN A 220 -11.81 -18.68 -29.84
CA GLN A 220 -11.15 -19.62 -30.75
C GLN A 220 -9.79 -19.09 -31.23
N ALA A 221 -9.66 -17.80 -31.51
CA ALA A 221 -8.39 -17.21 -31.91
C ALA A 221 -7.27 -17.44 -30.87
N PHE A 222 -7.59 -17.43 -29.57
CA PHE A 222 -6.61 -17.78 -28.53
C PHE A 222 -6.24 -19.26 -28.58
N VAL A 223 -7.21 -20.15 -28.80
CA VAL A 223 -6.96 -21.59 -28.96
C VAL A 223 -6.03 -21.85 -30.15
N GLU A 224 -6.28 -21.22 -31.30
CA GLU A 224 -5.41 -21.34 -32.49
C GLU A 224 -3.98 -20.85 -32.20
N MET A 225 -3.83 -19.74 -31.47
CA MET A 225 -2.51 -19.22 -31.08
C MET A 225 -1.77 -20.15 -30.10
N LEU A 226 -2.48 -20.96 -29.31
CA LEU A 226 -1.88 -21.99 -28.44
C LEU A 226 -1.34 -23.19 -29.20
N VAL A 227 -1.63 -23.36 -30.49
CA VAL A 227 -1.06 -24.45 -31.32
C VAL A 227 -0.26 -23.94 -32.52
N ALA A 228 -0.35 -22.66 -32.87
CA ALA A 228 0.39 -22.05 -33.97
C ALA A 228 1.92 -22.25 -33.85
N PRO A 229 2.66 -22.36 -34.97
CA PRO A 229 4.12 -22.43 -34.95
C PRO A 229 4.77 -21.22 -34.26
N GLU A 230 5.74 -21.46 -33.38
CA GLU A 230 6.37 -20.41 -32.55
C GLU A 230 7.04 -19.31 -33.39
N ASP A 231 7.69 -19.68 -34.49
CA ASP A 231 8.36 -18.78 -35.44
C ASP A 231 7.40 -17.82 -36.16
N ARG A 232 6.11 -18.16 -36.23
CA ARG A 232 5.09 -17.35 -36.89
C ARG A 232 4.43 -16.33 -35.97
N ILE A 233 4.49 -16.53 -34.65
CA ILE A 233 3.72 -15.73 -33.68
C ILE A 233 4.58 -14.99 -32.68
N ASP A 234 5.86 -15.35 -32.54
CA ASP A 234 6.73 -14.70 -31.57
C ASP A 234 6.96 -13.23 -31.91
N ARG A 235 6.75 -12.39 -30.90
CA ARG A 235 6.82 -10.92 -31.00
C ARG A 235 5.95 -10.35 -32.11
N GLN A 236 4.83 -11.01 -32.40
CA GLN A 236 3.85 -10.55 -33.39
C GLN A 236 2.61 -9.96 -32.73
N VAL A 237 2.01 -9.04 -33.49
CA VAL A 237 0.65 -8.55 -33.25
C VAL A 237 -0.26 -9.09 -34.35
N PHE A 238 -1.49 -9.45 -33.99
CA PHE A 238 -2.55 -9.86 -34.92
C PHE A 238 -3.86 -9.15 -34.62
N ASN A 239 -4.48 -8.57 -35.64
CA ASN A 239 -5.87 -8.13 -35.59
C ASN A 239 -6.79 -9.35 -35.65
N VAL A 240 -7.80 -9.40 -34.78
CA VAL A 240 -8.73 -10.55 -34.69
C VAL A 240 -10.14 -10.11 -35.04
N GLY A 241 -10.67 -10.66 -36.13
CA GLY A 241 -11.95 -10.32 -36.73
C GLY A 241 -12.02 -10.76 -38.20
N ALA A 242 -12.93 -10.16 -38.96
CA ALA A 242 -13.10 -10.42 -40.40
C ALA A 242 -13.25 -9.10 -41.17
N ASP A 243 -12.74 -9.06 -42.39
CA ASP A 243 -12.74 -7.85 -43.23
C ASP A 243 -14.19 -7.39 -43.52
N GLU A 244 -15.11 -8.35 -43.66
CA GLU A 244 -16.54 -8.18 -43.91
C GLU A 244 -17.32 -7.68 -42.68
N LEU A 245 -16.71 -7.74 -41.49
CA LEU A 245 -17.30 -7.28 -40.22
C LEU A 245 -16.81 -5.88 -39.83
N ASN A 246 -16.32 -5.11 -40.79
CA ASN A 246 -16.18 -3.66 -40.66
C ASN A 246 -17.50 -2.98 -41.03
N PHE A 247 -18.15 -2.33 -40.07
CA PHE A 247 -19.42 -1.64 -40.30
C PHE A 247 -19.35 -0.17 -39.90
N GLN A 248 -20.14 0.66 -40.59
CA GLN A 248 -20.61 1.91 -39.99
C GLN A 248 -21.66 1.58 -38.93
N ILE A 249 -21.61 2.28 -37.79
CA ILE A 249 -22.57 2.06 -36.68
C ILE A 249 -24.02 2.27 -37.15
N HIS A 250 -24.24 3.19 -38.10
CA HIS A 250 -25.53 3.38 -38.76
C HIS A 250 -26.00 2.08 -39.44
N ASP A 251 -25.24 1.55 -40.39
CA ASP A 251 -25.63 0.39 -41.20
C ASP A 251 -25.80 -0.87 -40.34
N LEU A 252 -25.02 -0.97 -39.27
CA LEU A 252 -25.17 -2.01 -38.27
C LEU A 252 -26.52 -1.94 -37.54
N ALA A 253 -26.99 -0.74 -37.18
CA ALA A 253 -28.30 -0.56 -36.54
C ALA A 253 -29.45 -0.99 -37.47
N TRP A 254 -29.35 -0.67 -38.77
CA TRP A 254 -30.32 -1.14 -39.78
C TRP A 254 -30.25 -2.66 -39.96
N THR A 255 -29.06 -3.24 -39.95
CA THR A 255 -28.89 -4.71 -40.01
C THR A 255 -29.56 -5.40 -38.82
N VAL A 256 -29.43 -4.86 -37.61
CA VAL A 256 -30.10 -5.38 -36.40
C VAL A 256 -31.61 -5.27 -36.53
N ARG A 257 -32.12 -4.10 -36.95
CA ARG A 257 -33.54 -3.87 -37.18
C ARG A 257 -34.12 -4.86 -38.20
N ASP A 258 -33.46 -5.03 -39.34
CA ASP A 258 -33.93 -5.88 -40.44
C ASP A 258 -33.89 -7.37 -40.05
N THR A 259 -32.92 -7.76 -39.22
CA THR A 259 -32.84 -9.12 -38.69
C THR A 259 -33.97 -9.40 -37.69
N LEU A 260 -34.43 -8.37 -36.97
CA LEU A 260 -35.53 -8.42 -36.00
C LEU A 260 -36.81 -7.77 -36.55
N ALA A 261 -37.09 -8.02 -37.84
CA ALA A 261 -38.23 -7.42 -38.54
C ALA A 261 -39.60 -7.72 -37.89
N ASP A 262 -39.68 -8.76 -37.06
CA ASP A 262 -40.88 -9.14 -36.31
C ASP A 262 -41.23 -8.17 -35.15
N LEU A 263 -40.32 -7.27 -34.77
CA LEU A 263 -40.48 -6.39 -33.60
C LEU A 263 -40.88 -4.94 -33.89
N ASP A 264 -40.98 -4.55 -35.16
CA ASP A 264 -41.28 -3.17 -35.58
C ASP A 264 -40.36 -2.13 -34.90
N VAL A 265 -39.05 -2.31 -35.07
CA VAL A 265 -38.01 -1.52 -34.36
C VAL A 265 -37.74 -0.22 -35.10
N SER A 266 -37.75 0.90 -34.36
CA SER A 266 -37.35 2.22 -34.88
C SER A 266 -35.85 2.46 -34.71
N VAL A 267 -35.19 3.09 -35.68
CA VAL A 267 -33.78 3.53 -35.57
C VAL A 267 -33.76 5.05 -35.41
N VAL A 268 -33.22 5.54 -34.29
CA VAL A 268 -33.23 6.96 -33.92
C VAL A 268 -31.80 7.48 -33.80
N PRO A 269 -31.39 8.46 -34.62
CA PRO A 269 -30.08 9.12 -34.46
C PRO A 269 -30.10 10.04 -33.24
N VAL A 270 -29.00 10.05 -32.50
CA VAL A 270 -28.80 10.92 -31.33
C VAL A 270 -27.57 11.82 -31.58
N PRO A 271 -27.65 13.14 -31.31
CA PRO A 271 -26.56 14.08 -31.63
C PRO A 271 -25.27 13.89 -30.82
N ASP A 272 -25.36 13.28 -29.64
CA ASP A 272 -24.22 13.10 -28.75
C ASP A 272 -23.34 11.92 -29.21
N ASP A 273 -22.02 12.12 -29.23
CA ASP A 273 -21.02 11.07 -29.42
C ASP A 273 -19.77 11.33 -28.58
N GLN A 274 -19.66 10.56 -27.52
CA GLN A 274 -18.47 10.57 -26.67
C GLN A 274 -17.33 9.72 -27.27
N ASP A 275 -17.63 8.81 -28.21
CA ASP A 275 -16.65 7.90 -28.83
C ASP A 275 -16.12 8.44 -30.16
N LYS A 276 -15.03 9.21 -30.08
CA LYS A 276 -14.38 9.84 -31.24
C LYS A 276 -13.62 8.88 -32.15
N ARG A 277 -13.60 7.58 -31.87
CA ARG A 277 -12.84 6.61 -32.68
C ARG A 277 -13.52 6.44 -34.04
N SER A 278 -12.75 6.11 -35.07
CA SER A 278 -13.27 5.67 -36.37
C SER A 278 -12.16 5.00 -37.16
N TYR A 279 -12.30 3.70 -37.43
CA TYR A 279 -11.30 2.94 -38.19
C TYR A 279 -11.91 1.68 -38.80
N ARG A 280 -11.37 1.28 -39.96
CA ARG A 280 -11.57 -0.05 -40.55
C ARG A 280 -10.29 -0.84 -40.42
N VAL A 281 -10.38 -2.11 -40.10
CA VAL A 281 -9.21 -2.95 -39.84
C VAL A 281 -9.12 -4.06 -40.88
N SER A 282 -7.89 -4.29 -41.36
CA SER A 282 -7.53 -5.46 -42.15
C SER A 282 -7.21 -6.64 -41.23
N PHE A 283 -7.81 -7.79 -41.52
CA PHE A 283 -7.60 -9.06 -40.81
C PHE A 283 -6.80 -10.07 -41.64
N ARG A 284 -6.19 -9.61 -42.73
CA ARG A 284 -5.41 -10.43 -43.65
C ARG A 284 -4.30 -11.23 -42.95
N LYS A 285 -3.56 -10.59 -42.05
CA LYS A 285 -2.36 -11.18 -41.43
C LYS A 285 -2.67 -12.44 -40.64
N ILE A 286 -3.70 -12.43 -39.80
CA ILE A 286 -4.05 -13.59 -38.96
C ILE A 286 -4.56 -14.76 -39.82
N ARG A 287 -5.33 -14.46 -40.88
CA ARG A 287 -5.81 -15.44 -41.85
C ARG A 287 -4.66 -16.09 -42.60
N GLU A 288 -3.72 -15.32 -43.13
CA GLU A 288 -2.60 -15.86 -43.92
C GLU A 288 -1.53 -16.57 -43.07
N THR A 289 -1.32 -16.12 -41.83
CA THR A 289 -0.23 -16.62 -40.97
C THR A 289 -0.66 -17.83 -40.14
N VAL A 290 -1.88 -17.78 -39.60
CA VAL A 290 -2.41 -18.77 -38.63
C VAL A 290 -3.60 -19.54 -39.21
N GLY A 291 -4.21 -19.09 -40.31
CA GLY A 291 -5.38 -19.77 -40.89
C GLY A 291 -6.69 -19.49 -40.15
N PHE A 292 -6.72 -18.46 -39.29
CA PHE A 292 -7.92 -18.12 -38.52
C PHE A 292 -8.96 -17.41 -39.40
N GLU A 293 -10.18 -17.93 -39.37
CA GLU A 293 -11.36 -17.32 -39.99
C GLU A 293 -12.56 -17.42 -39.03
N PRO A 294 -13.26 -16.30 -38.74
CA PRO A 294 -14.48 -16.34 -37.93
C PRO A 294 -15.57 -17.21 -38.55
N ARG A 295 -16.28 -17.98 -37.71
CA ARG A 295 -17.33 -18.91 -38.15
C ARG A 295 -18.73 -18.45 -37.78
N CYS A 296 -18.88 -17.55 -36.81
CA CYS A 296 -20.19 -17.11 -36.36
C CYS A 296 -20.79 -16.06 -37.31
N ASN A 297 -22.04 -16.29 -37.73
CA ASN A 297 -22.79 -15.34 -38.55
C ASN A 297 -23.42 -14.23 -37.69
N LEU A 298 -23.32 -12.97 -38.14
CA LEU A 298 -23.89 -11.82 -37.43
C LEU A 298 -25.40 -11.92 -37.22
N LYS A 299 -26.16 -12.28 -38.27
CA LYS A 299 -27.63 -12.37 -38.19
C LYS A 299 -28.08 -13.47 -37.24
N ASP A 300 -27.45 -14.64 -37.32
CA ASP A 300 -27.76 -15.74 -36.42
C ASP A 300 -27.45 -15.38 -34.96
N SER A 301 -26.35 -14.67 -34.72
CA SER A 301 -25.97 -14.19 -33.38
C SER A 301 -26.96 -13.15 -32.83
N ILE A 302 -27.48 -12.26 -33.68
CA ILE A 302 -28.54 -11.30 -33.32
C ILE A 302 -29.82 -12.05 -32.92
N LEU A 303 -30.24 -13.04 -33.71
CA LEU A 303 -31.41 -13.87 -33.42
C LEU A 303 -31.24 -14.67 -32.13
N GLU A 304 -30.05 -15.23 -31.91
CA GLU A 304 -29.72 -15.98 -30.68
C GLU A 304 -29.83 -15.09 -29.44
N MET A 305 -29.20 -13.91 -29.45
CA MET A 305 -29.31 -12.94 -28.37
C MET A 305 -30.75 -12.50 -28.13
N ALA A 306 -31.51 -12.21 -29.19
CA ALA A 306 -32.90 -11.82 -29.07
C ALA A 306 -33.76 -12.93 -28.44
N ARG A 307 -33.55 -14.20 -28.80
CA ARG A 307 -34.23 -15.35 -28.17
C ARG A 307 -33.87 -15.48 -26.70
N ALA A 308 -32.61 -15.33 -26.33
CA ALA A 308 -32.18 -15.41 -24.93
C ALA A 308 -32.80 -14.29 -24.06
N ILE A 309 -32.94 -13.08 -24.61
CA ILE A 309 -33.61 -11.96 -23.93
C ILE A 309 -35.12 -12.23 -23.79
N ARG A 310 -35.79 -12.60 -24.88
CA ARG A 310 -37.25 -12.84 -24.89
C ARG A 310 -37.69 -14.01 -24.02
N SER A 311 -36.87 -15.06 -23.93
CA SER A 311 -37.15 -16.24 -23.11
C SER A 311 -36.90 -16.03 -21.62
N GLY A 312 -36.28 -14.91 -21.23
CA GLY A 312 -35.88 -14.65 -19.84
C GLY A 312 -34.67 -15.47 -19.38
N GLN A 313 -33.95 -16.14 -20.28
CA GLN A 313 -32.76 -16.95 -19.97
C GLN A 313 -31.69 -16.15 -19.23
N LEU A 314 -31.59 -14.84 -19.50
CA LEU A 314 -30.59 -13.94 -18.90
C LEU A 314 -31.07 -13.29 -17.58
N GLY A 315 -32.31 -13.52 -17.15
CA GLY A 315 -32.91 -12.84 -15.99
C GLY A 315 -33.21 -11.35 -16.26
N ASP A 316 -33.12 -10.50 -15.23
CA ASP A 316 -33.34 -9.06 -15.36
C ASP A 316 -32.19 -8.38 -16.10
N THR A 317 -32.43 -7.97 -17.35
CA THR A 317 -31.43 -7.30 -18.20
C THR A 317 -30.99 -5.93 -17.70
N ASN A 318 -31.67 -5.34 -16.71
CA ASN A 318 -31.26 -4.07 -16.09
C ASN A 318 -30.27 -4.25 -14.93
N ASP A 319 -30.00 -5.49 -14.51
CA ASP A 319 -29.04 -5.80 -13.46
C ASP A 319 -27.65 -5.20 -13.79
N THR A 320 -27.03 -4.55 -12.81
CA THR A 320 -25.74 -3.89 -12.97
C THR A 320 -24.65 -4.85 -13.47
N ARG A 321 -24.74 -6.16 -13.18
CA ARG A 321 -23.77 -7.18 -13.62
C ARG A 321 -23.54 -7.20 -15.13
N PHE A 322 -24.53 -6.80 -15.92
CA PHE A 322 -24.44 -6.72 -17.39
C PHE A 322 -23.78 -5.44 -17.91
N TYR A 323 -23.48 -4.48 -17.02
CA TYR A 323 -22.89 -3.19 -17.34
C TYR A 323 -21.60 -2.99 -16.55
N THR A 324 -20.46 -3.25 -17.19
CA THR A 324 -19.13 -3.32 -16.55
C THR A 324 -18.83 -2.12 -15.64
N VAL A 325 -19.06 -0.90 -16.14
CA VAL A 325 -18.81 0.37 -15.43
C VAL A 325 -19.66 0.45 -14.15
N LYS A 326 -20.98 0.26 -14.29
CA LYS A 326 -21.95 0.35 -13.20
C LYS A 326 -21.71 -0.69 -12.12
N HIS A 327 -21.24 -1.88 -12.51
CA HIS A 327 -20.97 -2.96 -11.57
C HIS A 327 -19.68 -2.72 -10.80
N ILE A 328 -18.58 -2.43 -11.50
CA ILE A 328 -17.26 -2.24 -10.87
C ILE A 328 -17.29 -1.03 -9.93
N SER A 329 -18.00 0.05 -10.26
CA SER A 329 -18.12 1.21 -9.38
C SER A 329 -18.66 0.87 -7.99
N THR A 330 -19.50 -0.17 -7.87
CA THR A 330 -20.03 -0.61 -6.55
C THR A 330 -18.97 -1.22 -5.62
N PHE A 331 -17.87 -1.74 -6.16
CA PHE A 331 -16.75 -2.29 -5.37
C PHE A 331 -15.70 -1.23 -5.03
N VAL A 332 -15.56 -0.26 -5.92
CA VAL A 332 -14.59 0.83 -5.82
C VAL A 332 -14.90 1.79 -4.66
N GLU A 333 -16.17 1.85 -4.23
CA GLU A 333 -16.66 2.70 -3.14
C GLU A 333 -16.77 1.97 -1.79
N ARG A 334 -16.49 0.66 -1.76
CA ARG A 334 -16.61 -0.16 -0.55
C ARG A 334 -15.23 -0.37 0.10
N PRO A 335 -15.15 -0.46 1.43
CA PRO A 335 -13.94 -0.91 2.09
C PRO A 335 -13.54 -2.33 1.67
N ALA A 336 -12.24 -2.60 1.57
CA ALA A 336 -11.66 -3.88 1.21
C ALA A 336 -12.11 -5.02 2.14
N VAL A 337 -12.33 -4.71 3.42
CA VAL A 337 -12.79 -5.71 4.41
C VAL A 337 -14.19 -6.26 4.11
N VAL A 338 -15.02 -5.53 3.34
CA VAL A 338 -16.35 -5.98 2.89
C VAL A 338 -16.37 -6.30 1.38
N GLY A 339 -15.21 -6.59 0.79
CA GLY A 339 -15.08 -7.03 -0.60
C GLY A 339 -14.80 -5.92 -1.61
N GLY A 340 -14.57 -4.68 -1.17
CA GLY A 340 -14.14 -3.59 -2.06
C GLY A 340 -12.66 -3.65 -2.45
N ASP A 341 -12.19 -2.64 -3.18
CA ASP A 341 -10.77 -2.51 -3.55
C ASP A 341 -9.99 -1.77 -2.46
N PRO A 342 -8.79 -2.26 -2.08
CA PRO A 342 -7.98 -1.52 -1.13
C PRO A 342 -7.58 -0.16 -1.71
N VAL A 343 -7.69 0.88 -0.90
CA VAL A 343 -7.31 2.26 -1.27
C VAL A 343 -5.83 2.36 -1.63
N ARG A 344 -4.98 1.45 -1.11
CA ARG A 344 -3.58 1.32 -1.48
C ARG A 344 -3.27 -0.02 -2.13
N SER A 345 -2.38 0.01 -3.12
CA SER A 345 -1.81 -1.17 -3.77
C SER A 345 -0.72 -1.85 -2.94
N GLU A 346 0.04 -1.03 -2.23
CA GLU A 346 1.20 -1.42 -1.45
C GLU A 346 0.97 -1.09 0.01
N PHE A 347 1.37 -2.03 0.85
CA PHE A 347 1.30 -1.88 2.29
C PHE A 347 2.09 -0.64 2.74
N LEU A 348 1.42 0.31 3.37
CA LEU A 348 2.05 1.44 4.04
C LEU A 348 2.43 1.00 5.45
N PRO A 349 3.72 0.73 5.73
CA PRO A 349 4.14 0.36 7.07
C PRO A 349 3.88 1.51 8.05
N PHE A 350 3.64 1.15 9.31
CA PHE A 350 3.37 2.11 10.39
C PHE A 350 4.51 3.15 10.55
N ALA A 351 5.76 2.71 10.47
CA ALA A 351 6.93 3.57 10.47
C ALA A 351 8.13 2.87 9.84
N LEU A 352 8.93 3.62 9.07
CA LEU A 352 10.24 3.22 8.57
C LEU A 352 11.27 4.31 8.91
N PRO A 353 12.53 3.95 9.20
CA PRO A 353 13.57 4.93 9.44
C PRO A 353 13.93 5.68 8.14
N SER A 354 14.29 6.96 8.28
CA SER A 354 14.80 7.78 7.17
C SER A 354 16.32 7.86 7.25
N ILE A 355 17.01 7.02 6.48
CA ILE A 355 18.48 6.92 6.44
C ILE A 355 18.95 7.42 5.07
N GLY A 356 19.91 8.35 5.06
CA GLY A 356 20.51 8.91 3.85
C GLY A 356 21.92 8.38 3.62
N ARG A 357 22.54 8.85 2.52
CA ARG A 357 23.91 8.44 2.14
C ARG A 357 24.97 8.92 3.13
N GLU A 358 24.73 10.05 3.79
CA GLU A 358 25.62 10.61 4.80
C GLU A 358 25.69 9.70 6.04
N GLU A 359 24.56 9.19 6.51
CA GLU A 359 24.53 8.18 7.58
C GLU A 359 25.26 6.90 7.17
N GLU A 360 24.98 6.38 5.97
CA GLU A 360 25.63 5.16 5.45
C GLU A 360 27.16 5.30 5.40
N GLN A 361 27.64 6.42 4.87
CA GLN A 361 29.06 6.69 4.73
C GLN A 361 29.74 6.86 6.09
N GLU A 362 29.11 7.57 7.04
CA GLU A 362 29.67 7.76 8.39
C GLU A 362 29.80 6.43 9.15
N VAL A 363 28.84 5.52 9.00
CA VAL A 363 28.91 4.16 9.57
C VAL A 363 30.06 3.38 8.95
N LEU A 364 30.21 3.43 7.62
CA LEU A 364 31.28 2.73 6.92
C LEU A 364 32.67 3.26 7.33
N GLU A 365 32.81 4.57 7.48
CA GLU A 365 34.02 5.21 7.99
C GLU A 365 34.31 4.82 9.45
N THR A 366 33.27 4.64 10.26
CA THR A 366 33.40 4.16 11.64
C THR A 366 33.98 2.75 11.67
N LEU A 367 33.42 1.83 10.89
CA LEU A 367 33.91 0.46 10.77
C LEU A 367 35.38 0.42 10.32
N ARG A 368 35.75 1.27 9.35
CA ARG A 368 37.12 1.37 8.83
C ARG A 368 38.10 1.99 9.82
N SER A 369 37.63 2.82 10.76
CA SER A 369 38.48 3.49 11.74
C SER A 369 39.00 2.58 12.87
N GLY A 370 38.38 1.42 13.08
CA GLY A 370 38.67 0.52 14.20
C GLY A 370 38.00 0.91 15.53
N TRP A 371 37.48 2.14 15.66
CA TRP A 371 36.70 2.58 16.82
C TRP A 371 35.22 2.20 16.65
N ILE A 372 34.90 0.93 16.92
CA ILE A 372 33.56 0.38 16.70
C ILE A 372 32.66 0.37 17.94
N THR A 373 33.22 0.55 19.14
CA THR A 373 32.48 0.77 20.40
C THR A 373 32.56 2.25 20.81
N THR A 374 32.31 2.62 22.06
CA THR A 374 32.41 4.01 22.52
C THR A 374 33.76 4.62 22.16
N GLY A 375 33.71 5.76 21.46
CA GLY A 375 34.88 6.45 20.96
C GLY A 375 34.58 7.92 20.59
N PRO A 376 35.34 8.51 19.66
CA PRO A 376 35.24 9.92 19.32
C PRO A 376 33.87 10.33 18.72
N ARG A 377 33.16 9.43 18.02
CA ARG A 377 31.84 9.76 17.45
C ARG A 377 30.77 9.85 18.51
N THR A 378 30.80 8.98 19.51
CA THR A 378 29.91 9.05 20.67
C THR A 378 30.07 10.39 21.39
N GLN A 379 31.31 10.81 21.67
CA GLN A 379 31.58 12.09 22.30
C GLN A 379 31.11 13.28 21.44
N ARG A 380 31.27 13.19 20.11
CA ARG A 380 30.78 14.22 19.19
C ARG A 380 29.25 14.27 19.19
N PHE A 381 28.59 13.13 19.21
CA PHE A 381 27.14 13.05 19.24
C PHE A 381 26.57 13.59 20.55
N GLU A 382 27.19 13.28 21.69
CA GLU A 382 26.84 13.87 22.99
C GLU A 382 26.95 15.40 22.96
N ARG A 383 28.04 15.97 22.41
CA ARG A 383 28.17 17.43 22.27
C ARG A 383 27.06 18.04 21.42
N MET A 384 26.74 17.40 20.28
CA MET A 384 25.68 17.88 19.40
C MET A 384 24.29 17.78 20.04
N LEU A 385 24.02 16.74 20.83
CA LEU A 385 22.78 16.60 21.60
C LEU A 385 22.65 17.67 22.68
N ALA A 386 23.72 17.93 23.43
CA ALA A 386 23.77 18.99 24.43
C ALA A 386 23.54 20.36 23.79
N GLU A 387 24.22 20.65 22.67
CA GLU A 387 24.03 21.89 21.90
C GLU A 387 22.60 22.02 21.36
N TYR A 388 22.05 20.95 20.79
CA TYR A 388 20.70 20.97 20.23
C TYR A 388 19.63 21.18 21.31
N THR A 389 19.73 20.50 22.46
CA THR A 389 18.74 20.65 23.53
C THR A 389 18.96 21.90 24.38
N GLY A 390 20.19 22.40 24.45
CA GLY A 390 20.63 23.46 25.35
C GLY A 390 21.04 22.95 26.74
N ALA A 391 21.02 21.63 26.98
CA ALA A 391 21.44 21.03 28.24
C ALA A 391 22.97 21.11 28.40
N ARG A 392 23.45 21.16 29.65
CA ARG A 392 24.90 21.17 29.94
C ARG A 392 25.57 19.84 29.64
N HIS A 393 24.88 18.72 29.94
CA HIS A 393 25.42 17.38 29.74
C HIS A 393 24.48 16.53 28.91
N ALA A 394 25.07 15.78 27.99
CA ALA A 394 24.46 14.61 27.35
C ALA A 394 25.33 13.39 27.61
N ILE A 395 24.70 12.27 27.97
CA ILE A 395 25.35 10.97 28.15
C ILE A 395 24.65 9.98 27.24
N ALA A 396 25.33 9.55 26.19
CA ALA A 396 24.78 8.65 25.19
C ALA A 396 24.89 7.18 25.65
N VAL A 397 23.77 6.46 25.57
CA VAL A 397 23.61 5.09 26.05
C VAL A 397 22.91 4.21 25.01
N ASN A 398 22.89 2.91 25.23
CA ASN A 398 22.39 1.95 24.24
C ASN A 398 20.86 1.92 24.08
N SER A 399 20.08 2.57 24.96
CA SER A 399 18.62 2.65 24.90
C SER A 399 18.05 3.71 25.84
N CYS A 400 16.81 4.17 25.63
CA CYS A 400 16.10 5.01 26.61
C CYS A 400 15.82 4.25 27.92
N THR A 401 15.58 2.94 27.84
CA THR A 401 15.43 2.08 29.01
C THR A 401 16.67 2.14 29.90
N ALA A 402 17.87 2.05 29.30
CA ALA A 402 19.11 2.24 30.04
C ALA A 402 19.24 3.66 30.60
N ALA A 403 18.83 4.69 29.86
CA ALA A 403 18.85 6.08 30.32
C ALA A 403 17.99 6.29 31.58
N LEU A 404 16.75 5.80 31.57
CA LEU A 404 15.83 5.87 32.72
C LEU A 404 16.37 5.06 33.90
N HIS A 405 16.87 3.85 33.64
CA HIS A 405 17.42 2.98 34.67
C HIS A 405 18.64 3.61 35.37
N LEU A 406 19.58 4.14 34.58
CA LEU A 406 20.74 4.85 35.11
C LEU A 406 20.34 6.11 35.88
N SER A 407 19.31 6.83 35.44
CA SER A 407 18.84 8.03 36.12
C SER A 407 18.30 7.70 37.52
N LEU A 408 17.50 6.63 37.64
CA LEU A 408 17.00 6.15 38.94
C LEU A 408 18.14 5.63 39.84
N ALA A 409 19.07 4.84 39.28
CA ALA A 409 20.22 4.33 40.03
C ALA A 409 21.17 5.46 40.49
N ALA A 410 21.37 6.48 39.65
CA ALA A 410 22.18 7.65 39.98
C ALA A 410 21.51 8.49 41.08
N LEU A 411 20.18 8.64 41.05
CA LEU A 411 19.40 9.29 42.10
C LEU A 411 19.43 8.50 43.43
N GLY A 412 19.70 7.20 43.37
CA GLY A 412 19.75 6.31 44.54
C GLY A 412 18.40 5.73 44.93
N VAL A 413 17.49 5.58 43.96
CA VAL A 413 16.21 4.88 44.14
C VAL A 413 16.49 3.40 44.42
N GLY A 414 15.79 2.83 45.41
CA GLY A 414 15.98 1.43 45.80
C GLY A 414 14.77 0.80 46.50
N PRO A 415 14.97 -0.36 47.15
CA PRO A 415 13.93 -1.03 47.91
C PRO A 415 13.28 -0.14 48.97
N GLY A 416 11.95 -0.10 48.97
CA GLY A 416 11.15 0.73 49.88
C GLY A 416 10.77 2.10 49.32
N ASP A 417 11.36 2.52 48.19
CA ASP A 417 10.98 3.75 47.51
C ASP A 417 9.78 3.55 46.57
N GLU A 418 9.06 4.63 46.32
CA GLU A 418 8.00 4.74 45.33
C GLU A 418 8.40 5.70 44.20
N VAL A 419 8.08 5.33 42.97
CA VAL A 419 8.26 6.20 41.79
C VAL A 419 6.93 6.32 41.06
N ILE A 420 6.44 7.54 40.92
CA ILE A 420 5.16 7.84 40.27
C ILE A 420 5.36 7.90 38.76
N THR A 421 4.51 7.25 37.99
CA THR A 421 4.44 7.39 36.52
C THR A 421 3.01 7.13 36.03
N THR A 422 2.78 7.26 34.73
CA THR A 422 1.45 7.08 34.13
C THR A 422 1.12 5.61 33.87
N ALA A 423 -0.15 5.26 34.02
CA ALA A 423 -0.68 3.97 33.61
C ALA A 423 -0.69 3.76 32.08
N ILE A 424 -0.67 4.83 31.28
CA ILE A 424 -0.59 4.76 29.80
C ILE A 424 0.81 5.14 29.36
N THR A 425 1.69 4.14 29.27
CA THR A 425 3.06 4.28 28.74
C THR A 425 3.59 2.95 28.21
N PHE A 426 4.76 2.98 27.58
CA PHE A 426 5.50 1.78 27.24
C PHE A 426 6.03 1.09 28.51
N PRO A 427 6.02 -0.25 28.62
CA PRO A 427 6.38 -0.96 29.85
C PRO A 427 7.77 -0.63 30.42
N ALA A 428 8.72 -0.21 29.58
CA ALA A 428 10.05 0.15 30.06
C ALA A 428 10.03 1.22 31.17
N THR A 429 9.11 2.19 31.11
CA THR A 429 9.01 3.28 32.09
C THR A 429 8.77 2.75 33.51
N ALA A 430 7.91 1.72 33.68
CA ALA A 430 7.65 1.10 34.97
C ALA A 430 8.67 -0.01 35.31
N ASN A 431 9.12 -0.77 34.31
CA ASN A 431 10.06 -1.89 34.53
C ASN A 431 11.37 -1.43 35.16
N VAL A 432 11.91 -0.27 34.78
CA VAL A 432 13.15 0.24 35.37
C VAL A 432 13.03 0.60 36.85
N VAL A 433 11.83 0.94 37.31
CA VAL A 433 11.54 1.14 38.74
C VAL A 433 11.62 -0.20 39.47
N ILE A 434 10.99 -1.23 38.90
CA ILE A 434 11.02 -2.60 39.44
C ILE A 434 12.44 -3.16 39.45
N HIS A 435 13.25 -2.88 38.41
CA HIS A 435 14.65 -3.30 38.34
C HIS A 435 15.51 -2.70 39.46
N GLN A 436 15.17 -1.50 39.95
CA GLN A 436 15.80 -0.90 41.13
C GLN A 436 15.27 -1.46 42.46
N GLY A 437 14.28 -2.36 42.43
CA GLY A 437 13.61 -2.87 43.63
C GLY A 437 12.60 -1.91 44.24
N ALA A 438 12.32 -0.78 43.59
CA ALA A 438 11.32 0.20 44.00
C ALA A 438 9.92 -0.17 43.49
N ARG A 439 8.89 0.51 44.04
CA ARG A 439 7.49 0.30 43.65
C ARG A 439 7.04 1.36 42.64
N PRO A 440 6.62 0.98 41.41
CA PRO A 440 5.95 1.92 40.52
C PRO A 440 4.55 2.24 41.06
N VAL A 441 4.22 3.53 41.13
CA VAL A 441 2.89 4.03 41.47
C VAL A 441 2.29 4.60 40.20
N LEU A 442 1.33 3.87 39.63
CA LEU A 442 0.65 4.25 38.40
C LEU A 442 -0.46 5.24 38.70
N VAL A 443 -0.46 6.37 38.00
CA VAL A 443 -1.54 7.37 38.04
C VAL A 443 -2.16 7.57 36.65
N ASP A 444 -3.34 8.16 36.62
CA ASP A 444 -4.10 8.34 35.40
C ASP A 444 -3.58 9.51 34.55
N VAL A 445 -4.14 9.66 33.34
CA VAL A 445 -3.78 10.69 32.37
C VAL A 445 -4.90 11.71 32.16
N ASP A 446 -4.55 12.90 31.66
CA ASP A 446 -5.52 13.78 31.00
C ASP A 446 -6.00 13.08 29.72
N PRO A 447 -7.29 12.73 29.58
CA PRO A 447 -7.78 11.98 28.42
C PRO A 447 -7.65 12.76 27.10
N THR A 448 -7.49 14.08 27.15
CA THR A 448 -7.39 14.93 25.97
C THR A 448 -5.96 15.05 25.43
N THR A 449 -4.93 14.78 26.24
CA THR A 449 -3.52 14.81 25.83
C THR A 449 -2.80 13.47 25.97
N LEU A 450 -3.38 12.55 26.76
CA LEU A 450 -2.80 11.28 27.23
C LEU A 450 -1.52 11.43 28.05
N ASN A 451 -1.18 12.65 28.48
CA ASN A 451 -0.09 12.89 29.41
C ASN A 451 -0.56 12.72 30.85
N ILE A 452 0.37 12.40 31.75
CA ILE A 452 0.11 12.20 33.18
C ILE A 452 -0.62 13.41 33.79
N ASP A 453 -1.68 13.18 34.58
CA ASP A 453 -2.43 14.25 35.23
C ASP A 453 -1.68 14.77 36.48
N PRO A 454 -1.27 16.04 36.52
CA PRO A 454 -0.60 16.61 37.69
C PRO A 454 -1.41 16.48 39.00
N ALA A 455 -2.74 16.58 38.96
CA ALA A 455 -3.56 16.45 40.16
C ALA A 455 -3.52 15.02 40.72
N ALA A 456 -3.57 14.02 39.83
CA ALA A 456 -3.42 12.61 40.21
C ALA A 456 -2.01 12.31 40.73
N VAL A 457 -0.97 12.96 40.19
CA VAL A 457 0.40 12.88 40.72
C VAL A 457 0.46 13.40 42.15
N GLU A 458 -0.06 14.61 42.42
CA GLU A 458 -0.02 15.20 43.77
C GLU A 458 -0.76 14.33 44.79
N ALA A 459 -1.91 13.76 44.42
CA ALA A 459 -2.67 12.86 45.29
C ALA A 459 -1.96 11.52 45.58
N ALA A 460 -1.05 11.08 44.72
CA ALA A 460 -0.33 9.82 44.84
C ALA A 460 0.98 9.92 45.63
N ILE A 461 1.42 11.12 45.99
CA ILE A 461 2.67 11.32 46.75
C ILE A 461 2.54 10.78 48.17
N THR A 462 3.54 10.03 48.59
CA THR A 462 3.71 9.54 49.97
C THR A 462 5.12 9.88 50.47
N PRO A 463 5.42 9.68 51.77
CA PRO A 463 6.79 9.82 52.29
C PRO A 463 7.82 8.89 51.63
N ARG A 464 7.38 7.85 50.90
CA ARG A 464 8.26 6.93 50.15
C ARG A 464 8.53 7.41 48.73
N THR A 465 7.82 8.43 48.23
CA THR A 465 7.97 8.90 46.86
C THR A 465 9.33 9.56 46.67
N LYS A 466 10.14 9.03 45.75
CA LYS A 466 11.48 9.58 45.42
C LYS A 466 11.55 10.28 44.07
N ALA A 467 10.76 9.82 43.10
CA ALA A 467 10.76 10.40 41.77
C ALA A 467 9.38 10.37 41.11
N ILE A 468 9.20 11.28 40.17
CA ILE A 468 8.10 11.31 39.20
C ILE A 468 8.71 11.14 37.82
N ILE A 469 8.17 10.20 37.03
CA ILE A 469 8.54 9.98 35.63
C ILE A 469 7.36 10.38 34.74
N PRO A 470 7.24 11.65 34.34
CA PRO A 470 6.29 12.04 33.32
C PRO A 470 6.75 11.54 31.96
N VAL A 471 5.80 11.05 31.16
CA VAL A 471 6.03 10.61 29.79
C VAL A 471 5.48 11.68 28.86
N HIS A 472 6.28 12.13 27.89
CA HIS A 472 5.84 13.07 26.87
C HIS A 472 5.16 12.31 25.72
N MET A 473 3.89 11.94 25.93
CA MET A 473 3.14 11.06 25.05
C MET A 473 3.06 11.60 23.63
N ALA A 474 3.27 10.73 22.64
CA ALA A 474 3.30 11.08 21.20
C ALA A 474 4.26 12.21 20.77
N GLY A 475 5.08 12.74 21.67
CA GLY A 475 5.91 13.92 21.45
C GLY A 475 5.26 15.24 21.91
N HIS A 476 4.14 15.19 22.64
CA HIS A 476 3.57 16.31 23.39
C HIS A 476 4.21 16.34 24.80
N PRO A 477 5.02 17.35 25.16
CA PRO A 477 5.44 17.60 26.53
C PRO A 477 4.26 17.53 27.53
N ALA A 478 4.49 16.95 28.70
CA ALA A 478 3.50 16.96 29.78
C ALA A 478 3.37 18.38 30.35
N GLU A 479 2.41 18.61 31.26
CA GLU A 479 2.24 19.93 31.87
C GLU A 479 3.30 20.16 32.96
N MET A 480 4.50 20.55 32.50
CA MET A 480 5.71 20.50 33.30
C MET A 480 5.77 21.51 34.43
N ASP A 481 5.24 22.72 34.25
CA ASP A 481 5.22 23.73 35.32
C ASP A 481 4.48 23.22 36.57
N ALA A 482 3.33 22.55 36.37
CA ALA A 482 2.56 21.96 37.45
C ALA A 482 3.32 20.81 38.12
N ILE A 483 3.93 19.92 37.33
CA ILE A 483 4.71 18.78 37.83
C ILE A 483 5.92 19.27 38.64
N TRP A 484 6.66 20.28 38.16
CA TRP A 484 7.79 20.86 38.89
C TRP A 484 7.35 21.55 40.18
N ALA A 485 6.24 22.28 40.16
CA ALA A 485 5.71 22.91 41.36
C ALA A 485 5.30 21.87 42.42
N ILE A 486 4.72 20.74 42.02
CA ILE A 486 4.44 19.61 42.92
C ILE A 486 5.74 19.01 43.44
N ALA A 487 6.65 18.65 42.54
CA ALA A 487 7.93 18.02 42.88
C ALA A 487 8.75 18.85 43.87
N ALA A 488 8.86 20.16 43.64
CA ALA A 488 9.56 21.10 44.51
C ALA A 488 8.93 21.19 45.91
N ARG A 489 7.59 21.24 46.01
CA ARG A 489 6.88 21.27 47.31
C ARG A 489 7.13 20.02 48.16
N HIS A 490 7.29 18.87 47.51
CA HIS A 490 7.44 17.58 48.19
C HIS A 490 8.90 17.08 48.26
N GLY A 491 9.86 17.80 47.66
CA GLY A 491 11.27 17.38 47.62
C GLY A 491 11.48 16.09 46.80
N VAL A 492 10.69 15.91 45.74
CA VAL A 492 10.71 14.72 44.86
C VAL A 492 11.44 15.07 43.55
N ALA A 493 12.25 14.16 43.01
CA ALA A 493 12.94 14.39 41.75
C ALA A 493 12.02 14.19 40.53
N VAL A 494 12.28 14.90 39.44
CA VAL A 494 11.59 14.68 38.16
C VAL A 494 12.58 14.12 37.14
N ILE A 495 12.26 12.97 36.54
CA ILE A 495 13.02 12.35 35.46
C ILE A 495 12.08 12.18 34.26
N GLU A 496 12.24 12.98 33.23
CA GLU A 496 11.37 12.93 32.05
C GLU A 496 11.65 11.69 31.20
N ASP A 497 10.60 10.93 30.87
CA ASP A 497 10.62 9.98 29.76
C ASP A 497 10.26 10.73 28.47
N ALA A 498 11.31 11.24 27.82
CA ALA A 498 11.25 12.01 26.60
C ALA A 498 11.48 11.13 25.35
N ALA A 499 11.21 9.82 25.42
CA ALA A 499 11.43 8.87 24.33
C ALA A 499 10.77 9.29 22.99
N HIS A 500 9.70 10.08 23.04
CA HIS A 500 8.96 10.56 21.87
C HIS A 500 9.16 12.05 21.56
N ALA A 501 9.93 12.77 22.38
CA ALA A 501 9.86 14.24 22.46
C ALA A 501 11.15 14.96 22.02
N ILE A 502 12.06 14.29 21.32
CA ILE A 502 13.24 14.96 20.77
C ILE A 502 12.81 16.05 19.76
N GLY A 503 13.22 17.29 20.04
CA GLY A 503 12.83 18.48 19.27
C GLY A 503 11.46 19.07 19.64
N ALA A 504 10.76 18.52 20.64
CA ALA A 504 9.60 19.19 21.24
C ALA A 504 10.04 20.39 22.09
N GLU A 505 9.14 21.34 22.29
CA GLU A 505 9.37 22.51 23.14
C GLU A 505 8.19 22.72 24.10
N TYR A 506 8.50 23.14 25.31
CA TYR A 506 7.55 23.56 26.33
C TYR A 506 7.86 25.00 26.72
N ARG A 507 6.91 25.92 26.49
CA ARG A 507 7.07 27.37 26.69
C ARG A 507 8.33 27.96 26.03
N GLY A 508 8.66 27.45 24.83
CA GLY A 508 9.82 27.88 24.03
C GLY A 508 11.16 27.27 24.46
N ALA A 509 11.21 26.47 25.53
CA ALA A 509 12.39 25.70 25.91
C ALA A 509 12.31 24.29 25.32
N ARG A 510 13.39 23.81 24.70
CA ARG A 510 13.46 22.43 24.18
C ARG A 510 13.43 21.43 25.33
N VAL A 511 12.67 20.35 25.14
CA VAL A 511 12.74 19.17 26.02
C VAL A 511 14.19 18.69 26.10
N GLY A 512 14.66 18.36 27.30
CA GLY A 512 16.06 18.05 27.59
C GLY A 512 16.81 19.15 28.36
N ASN A 513 16.41 20.42 28.26
CA ASN A 513 16.99 21.53 29.01
C ASN A 513 15.97 22.20 29.95
N LEU A 514 15.05 21.42 30.48
CA LEU A 514 14.00 21.95 31.32
C LEU A 514 14.47 22.07 32.78
N GLN A 515 14.39 23.29 33.34
CA GLN A 515 15.09 23.65 34.58
C GLN A 515 14.62 22.93 35.84
N GLY A 516 13.36 22.49 35.89
CA GLY A 516 12.78 21.82 37.06
C GLY A 516 13.04 20.31 37.12
N SER A 517 13.68 19.73 36.11
CA SER A 517 13.93 18.29 36.02
C SER A 517 15.38 17.94 36.33
N LEU A 518 15.57 16.81 37.01
CA LEU A 518 16.90 16.26 37.27
C LEU A 518 17.52 15.70 35.97
N ALA A 519 16.70 15.04 35.16
CA ALA A 519 17.13 14.46 33.90
C ALA A 519 15.99 14.32 32.90
N ALA A 520 16.32 14.28 31.61
CA ALA A 520 15.44 13.83 30.55
C ALA A 520 16.08 12.69 29.77
N CYS A 521 15.30 11.65 29.51
CA CYS A 521 15.76 10.42 28.86
C CYS A 521 15.17 10.31 27.45
N PHE A 522 16.02 10.23 26.43
CA PHE A 522 15.59 10.10 25.03
C PHE A 522 15.80 8.69 24.49
N SER A 523 15.02 8.36 23.45
CA SER A 523 15.13 7.12 22.67
C SER A 523 15.54 7.44 21.24
N PHE A 524 16.43 6.60 20.70
CA PHE A 524 16.87 6.62 19.31
C PHE A 524 16.62 5.25 18.62
N TYR A 525 15.60 4.52 19.08
CA TYR A 525 15.09 3.28 18.48
C TYR A 525 14.60 3.53 17.02
N PRO A 526 14.55 2.53 16.11
CA PRO A 526 14.37 2.74 14.66
C PRO A 526 13.15 3.54 14.23
N ILE A 527 12.06 3.50 15.01
CA ILE A 527 10.82 4.21 14.66
C ILE A 527 10.76 5.64 15.24
N LYS A 528 11.71 6.06 16.11
CA LYS A 528 11.73 7.40 16.69
C LYS A 528 12.01 8.48 15.64
N ASN A 529 11.74 9.74 15.97
CA ASN A 529 11.90 10.86 15.03
C ASN A 529 13.32 11.01 14.50
N MET A 530 14.31 10.55 15.27
CA MET A 530 15.66 10.27 14.83
C MET A 530 16.10 8.92 15.39
N THR A 531 17.00 8.22 14.71
CA THR A 531 17.45 6.89 15.13
C THR A 531 18.96 6.73 15.12
N THR A 532 19.46 5.85 15.98
CA THR A 532 20.84 5.36 16.00
C THR A 532 20.88 3.83 15.87
N ILE A 533 19.91 3.23 15.17
CA ILE A 533 19.59 1.79 15.21
C ILE A 533 18.96 1.44 16.56
N GLU A 534 19.79 1.35 17.60
CA GLU A 534 19.38 1.30 19.00
C GLU A 534 20.10 2.43 19.71
N GLY A 535 19.48 3.03 20.73
CA GLY A 535 20.13 4.10 21.48
C GLY A 535 19.22 4.90 22.37
N GLY A 536 19.84 5.68 23.23
CA GLY A 536 19.21 6.70 24.04
C GLY A 536 20.23 7.68 24.60
N ALA A 537 19.75 8.64 25.37
CA ALA A 537 20.61 9.58 26.07
C ALA A 537 19.97 10.06 27.37
N VAL A 538 20.80 10.37 28.37
CA VAL A 538 20.44 11.14 29.56
C VAL A 538 20.92 12.57 29.35
N LEU A 539 20.01 13.54 29.45
CA LEU A 539 20.31 14.96 29.42
C LEU A 539 20.10 15.51 30.83
N THR A 540 21.04 16.32 31.31
CA THR A 540 20.96 16.92 32.65
C THR A 540 21.78 18.20 32.71
N ASN A 541 21.41 19.07 33.65
CA ASN A 541 22.16 20.27 34.00
C ASN A 541 22.97 20.13 35.30
N ASP A 542 22.89 18.97 35.96
CA ASP A 542 23.61 18.67 37.20
C ASP A 542 24.93 17.93 36.91
N ASP A 543 26.06 18.57 37.22
CA ASP A 543 27.40 18.06 36.95
C ASP A 543 27.70 16.76 37.74
N ALA A 544 27.28 16.68 39.00
CA ALA A 544 27.56 15.53 39.86
C ALA A 544 26.71 14.31 39.45
N PHE A 545 25.45 14.55 39.10
CA PHE A 545 24.56 13.54 38.56
C PHE A 545 25.07 13.02 37.20
N ALA A 546 25.49 13.89 36.29
CA ALA A 546 26.06 13.51 35.00
C ALA A 546 27.28 12.59 35.17
N GLU A 547 28.18 12.92 36.08
CA GLU A 547 29.36 12.09 36.38
C GLU A 547 28.99 10.72 36.95
N ARG A 548 28.02 10.68 37.86
CA ARG A 548 27.51 9.41 38.41
C ARG A 548 26.87 8.54 37.33
N VAL A 549 26.09 9.12 36.41
CA VAL A 549 25.50 8.40 35.27
C VAL A 549 26.59 7.85 34.35
N ARG A 550 27.63 8.63 34.01
CA ARG A 550 28.76 8.16 33.17
C ARG A 550 29.48 6.96 33.79
N LEU A 551 29.74 7.00 35.10
CA LEU A 551 30.34 5.88 35.82
C LEU A 551 29.44 4.64 35.74
N LEU A 552 28.17 4.78 36.12
CA LEU A 552 27.21 3.67 36.14
C LEU A 552 26.96 3.08 34.75
N ALA A 553 27.05 3.86 33.67
CA ALA A 553 26.85 3.37 32.30
C ALA A 553 27.91 2.36 31.83
N LEU A 554 29.07 2.32 32.49
CA LEU A 554 30.20 1.48 32.08
C LEU A 554 30.92 0.87 33.29
N HIS A 555 30.28 -0.10 33.94
CA HIS A 555 30.81 -0.93 35.03
C HIS A 555 31.26 -0.16 36.29
N GLY A 556 30.98 1.15 36.39
CA GLY A 556 31.40 1.98 37.52
C GLY A 556 32.91 2.17 37.61
N ILE A 557 33.62 2.01 36.49
CA ILE A 557 35.08 2.14 36.45
C ILE A 557 35.51 3.60 36.38
N SER A 558 36.63 3.94 37.03
CA SER A 558 37.19 5.29 37.03
C SER A 558 37.51 5.79 35.60
N LYS A 559 37.39 7.11 35.38
CA LYS A 559 37.54 7.77 34.07
C LYS A 559 38.84 7.43 33.32
N ASP A 560 39.92 7.16 34.05
CA ASP A 560 41.23 6.86 33.45
C ASP A 560 41.34 5.45 32.86
N ALA A 561 40.34 4.58 33.11
CA ALA A 561 40.34 3.20 32.61
C ALA A 561 40.46 3.08 31.08
N TRP A 562 39.97 4.06 30.32
CA TRP A 562 40.09 4.08 28.85
C TRP A 562 41.49 4.48 28.35
N LYS A 563 42.27 5.21 29.16
CA LYS A 563 43.64 5.61 28.81
C LYS A 563 44.61 4.43 28.81
N ARG A 564 44.24 3.27 29.35
CA ARG A 564 45.10 2.06 29.40
C ARG A 564 45.59 1.55 28.03
N TYR A 565 44.93 1.96 26.95
CA TYR A 565 45.30 1.63 25.56
C TYR A 565 45.94 2.81 24.81
N SER A 566 46.18 3.94 25.49
CA SER A 566 46.94 5.07 24.95
C SER A 566 48.36 5.11 25.52
N SER A 567 49.23 5.86 24.85
CA SER A 567 50.64 6.04 25.25
C SER A 567 50.83 6.79 26.57
N GLU A 568 49.78 7.37 27.15
CA GLU A 568 49.83 8.23 28.34
C GLU A 568 49.07 7.66 29.56
N GLY A 569 48.48 6.47 29.45
CA GLY A 569 47.63 5.91 30.51
C GLY A 569 48.33 4.98 31.49
N THR A 570 47.88 5.02 32.74
CA THR A 570 48.22 4.02 33.76
C THR A 570 47.34 2.77 33.57
N GLN A 571 47.89 1.57 33.82
CA GLN A 571 47.12 0.31 33.73
C GLN A 571 46.11 0.12 34.87
N HIS A 572 46.20 0.96 35.91
CA HIS A 572 45.39 0.86 37.11
C HIS A 572 44.04 1.55 36.92
N TRP A 573 42.96 0.79 37.06
CA TRP A 573 41.59 1.29 37.12
C TRP A 573 40.92 0.73 38.37
N GLU A 574 39.96 1.47 38.90
CA GLU A 574 39.20 1.07 40.09
C GLU A 574 37.72 0.95 39.71
N CYS A 575 37.06 -0.09 40.21
CA CYS A 575 35.60 -0.18 40.21
C CYS A 575 35.10 0.61 41.43
N LEU A 576 34.60 1.82 41.19
CA LEU A 576 34.13 2.72 42.24
C LEU A 576 32.70 2.37 42.69
N LEU A 577 31.90 1.84 41.77
CA LEU A 577 30.50 1.48 41.98
C LEU A 577 30.15 0.20 41.19
N PRO A 578 29.19 -0.62 41.62
CA PRO A 578 28.68 -1.72 40.81
C PRO A 578 27.81 -1.19 39.65
N GLY A 579 28.46 -0.75 38.57
CA GLY A 579 27.79 -0.21 37.38
C GLY A 579 27.32 -1.26 36.38
N TYR A 580 26.76 -0.79 35.27
CA TYR A 580 26.11 -1.56 34.20
C TYR A 580 26.89 -1.49 32.89
N LYS A 581 26.43 -2.20 31.86
CA LYS A 581 27.00 -2.16 30.51
C LYS A 581 26.01 -1.54 29.52
N TYR A 582 25.94 -0.22 29.52
CA TYR A 582 24.95 0.55 28.77
C TYR A 582 25.53 1.61 27.83
N ASN A 583 26.85 1.63 27.64
CA ASN A 583 27.51 2.59 26.76
C ASN A 583 27.01 2.51 25.30
N MET A 584 26.88 3.66 24.64
CA MET A 584 26.64 3.75 23.20
C MET A 584 27.92 3.44 22.40
N THR A 585 27.78 2.79 21.26
CA THR A 585 28.87 2.54 20.31
C THR A 585 29.05 3.68 19.32
N ASP A 586 30.26 3.85 18.78
CA ASP A 586 30.49 4.83 17.70
C ASP A 586 29.72 4.50 16.43
N ILE A 587 29.36 3.23 16.19
CA ILE A 587 28.50 2.83 15.07
C ILE A 587 27.09 3.43 15.24
N GLN A 588 26.52 3.35 16.45
CA GLN A 588 25.23 3.98 16.75
C GLN A 588 25.35 5.50 16.65
N ALA A 589 26.37 6.08 17.28
CA ALA A 589 26.61 7.52 17.26
C ALA A 589 26.81 8.08 15.85
N ALA A 590 27.46 7.33 14.94
CA ALA A 590 27.67 7.69 13.55
C ALA A 590 26.36 8.06 12.82
N LEU A 591 25.30 7.27 13.00
CA LEU A 591 23.97 7.62 12.47
C LEU A 591 23.46 8.91 13.13
N GLY A 592 23.58 8.99 14.46
CA GLY A 592 23.10 10.11 15.26
C GLY A 592 23.68 11.46 14.83
N LEU A 593 24.95 11.50 14.42
CA LEU A 593 25.65 12.71 13.96
C LEU A 593 24.99 13.39 12.76
N HIS A 594 24.42 12.62 11.84
CA HIS A 594 23.75 13.18 10.65
C HIS A 594 22.24 13.28 10.86
N GLN A 595 21.64 12.36 11.61
CA GLN A 595 20.23 12.42 11.97
C GLN A 595 19.89 13.70 12.74
N ILE A 596 20.72 14.10 13.72
CA ILE A 596 20.45 15.31 14.52
C ILE A 596 20.50 16.59 13.69
N LYS A 597 21.34 16.65 12.65
CA LYS A 597 21.40 17.80 11.72
C LYS A 597 20.15 17.92 10.88
N ARG A 598 19.49 16.79 10.61
CA ARG A 598 18.27 16.70 9.78
C ARG A 598 16.99 16.74 10.60
N LEU A 599 17.09 16.67 11.93
CA LEU A 599 15.96 16.51 12.85
C LEU A 599 14.89 17.60 12.65
N ASP A 600 15.28 18.88 12.55
CA ASP A 600 14.32 19.97 12.34
C ASP A 600 13.52 19.80 11.03
N GLY A 601 14.16 19.30 9.97
CA GLY A 601 13.49 18.95 8.72
C GLY A 601 12.53 17.77 8.87
N PHE A 602 12.89 16.75 9.65
CA PHE A 602 11.99 15.63 9.97
C PHE A 602 10.75 16.11 10.73
N LEU A 603 10.92 17.02 11.69
CA LEU A 603 9.84 17.60 12.47
C LEU A 603 8.89 18.43 11.60
N GLN A 604 9.42 19.25 10.69
CA GLN A 604 8.61 20.03 9.74
C GLN A 604 7.75 19.13 8.83
N VAL A 605 8.31 18.02 8.34
CA VAL A 605 7.56 17.04 7.53
C VAL A 605 6.44 16.40 8.36
N ARG A 606 6.72 16.02 9.61
CA ARG A 606 5.73 15.44 10.52
C ARG A 606 4.62 16.42 10.86
N GLU A 607 4.96 17.67 11.16
CA GLU A 607 4.00 18.75 11.42
C GLU A 607 3.08 19.00 10.22
N ARG A 608 3.64 19.00 9.00
CA ARG A 608 2.84 19.09 7.77
C ARG A 608 1.82 17.97 7.65
N TYR A 609 2.21 16.72 7.89
CA TYR A 609 1.29 15.58 7.83
C TYR A 609 0.28 15.57 8.97
N ALA A 610 0.68 15.96 10.18
CA ALA A 610 -0.23 16.11 11.30
C ALA A 610 -1.32 17.15 10.99
N ARG A 611 -0.96 18.28 10.37
CA ARG A 611 -1.94 19.29 9.92
C ARG A 611 -2.93 18.70 8.90
N ILE A 612 -2.44 17.98 7.89
CA ILE A 612 -3.30 17.32 6.88
C ILE A 612 -4.28 16.36 7.55
N TYR A 613 -3.82 15.51 8.49
CA TYR A 613 -4.71 14.58 9.18
C TYR A 613 -5.71 15.29 10.09
N ARG A 614 -5.30 16.34 10.81
CA ARG A 614 -6.24 17.12 11.63
C ARG A 614 -7.32 17.77 10.79
N GLU A 615 -6.96 18.36 9.65
CA GLU A 615 -7.93 18.93 8.70
C GLU A 615 -8.87 17.85 8.14
N ALA A 616 -8.33 16.72 7.70
CA ALA A 616 -9.12 15.64 7.09
C ALA A 616 -10.07 14.94 8.07
N PHE A 617 -9.73 14.90 9.37
CA PHE A 617 -10.50 14.20 10.40
C PHE A 617 -11.31 15.14 11.30
N ALA A 618 -11.27 16.46 11.08
CA ALA A 618 -11.92 17.45 11.94
C ALA A 618 -13.44 17.22 12.08
N ASP A 619 -14.09 16.82 10.98
CA ASP A 619 -15.53 16.66 10.90
C ASP A 619 -16.00 15.20 11.07
N LEU A 620 -15.15 14.31 11.59
CA LEU A 620 -15.48 12.90 11.81
C LEU A 620 -15.91 12.65 13.27
N PRO A 621 -17.22 12.60 13.57
CA PRO A 621 -17.73 12.46 14.94
C PRO A 621 -17.41 11.13 15.62
N GLU A 622 -16.95 10.12 14.87
CA GLU A 622 -16.51 8.81 15.35
C GLU A 622 -15.06 8.81 15.82
N LEU A 623 -14.29 9.86 15.48
CA LEU A 623 -12.90 10.03 15.89
C LEU A 623 -12.79 11.17 16.90
N GLU A 624 -11.85 11.01 17.82
CA GLU A 624 -11.41 12.08 18.71
C GLU A 624 -9.91 12.29 18.54
N LEU A 625 -9.54 13.53 18.22
CA LEU A 625 -8.16 13.96 18.05
C LEU A 625 -7.64 14.54 19.35
N LEU A 626 -6.41 14.21 19.71
CA LEU A 626 -5.78 14.74 20.92
C LEU A 626 -5.60 16.27 20.82
N ARG A 627 -5.79 16.94 21.97
CA ARG A 627 -5.51 18.35 22.18
C ARG A 627 -4.01 18.60 22.01
N VAL A 628 -3.68 19.76 21.45
CA VAL A 628 -2.31 20.29 21.44
C VAL A 628 -2.36 21.63 22.14
N ASP A 629 -1.59 21.76 23.20
CA ASP A 629 -1.57 22.98 24.01
C ASP A 629 -0.80 24.10 23.31
N ALA A 630 -1.29 25.34 23.44
CA ALA A 630 -0.75 26.48 22.69
C ALA A 630 0.71 26.84 23.07
N HIS A 631 1.12 26.51 24.29
CA HIS A 631 2.49 26.71 24.77
C HIS A 631 3.44 25.54 24.46
N VAL A 632 2.96 24.55 23.69
CA VAL A 632 3.72 23.36 23.33
C VAL A 632 4.03 23.33 21.84
N ARG A 633 5.30 23.08 21.50
CA ARG A 633 5.68 22.60 20.17
C ARG A 633 5.74 21.08 20.20
N HIS A 634 4.77 20.45 19.55
CA HIS A 634 4.65 18.99 19.49
C HIS A 634 5.69 18.38 18.53
N ALA A 635 6.39 17.32 18.94
CA ALA A 635 7.37 16.63 18.09
C ALA A 635 6.73 15.71 17.02
N TRP A 636 5.44 15.42 17.15
CA TRP A 636 4.63 14.63 16.21
C TRP A 636 5.26 13.27 15.92
N HIS A 637 5.73 12.60 16.97
CA HIS A 637 6.26 11.25 16.86
C HIS A 637 5.18 10.27 16.45
N LEU A 638 4.01 10.39 17.08
CA LEU A 638 2.81 9.62 16.75
C LEU A 638 1.66 10.57 16.44
N PHE A 639 0.79 10.17 15.51
CA PHE A 639 -0.52 10.77 15.31
C PHE A 639 -1.56 9.82 15.90
N ILE A 640 -1.89 10.02 17.18
CA ILE A 640 -2.85 9.17 17.89
C ILE A 640 -4.27 9.67 17.60
N VAL A 641 -5.14 8.74 17.26
CA VAL A 641 -6.59 8.95 17.16
C VAL A 641 -7.29 8.05 18.16
N LEU A 642 -8.31 8.57 18.84
CA LEU A 642 -9.19 7.81 19.71
C LEU A 642 -10.47 7.46 18.94
N LEU A 643 -10.87 6.18 18.97
CA LEU A 643 -12.13 5.75 18.37
C LEU A 643 -13.24 5.88 19.40
N ARG A 644 -14.32 6.60 19.05
CA ARG A 644 -15.56 6.63 19.84
C ARG A 644 -16.35 5.36 19.55
N THR A 645 -15.97 4.28 20.22
CA THR A 645 -16.55 2.94 19.97
C THR A 645 -18.06 2.87 20.22
N ASP A 646 -18.62 3.78 21.02
CA ASP A 646 -20.07 3.95 21.20
C ASP A 646 -20.79 4.41 19.92
N ARG A 647 -20.05 4.96 18.96
CA ARG A 647 -20.54 5.44 17.65
C ARG A 647 -20.20 4.49 16.50
N LEU A 648 -19.56 3.36 16.79
CA LEU A 648 -19.11 2.41 15.78
C LEU A 648 -19.84 1.07 15.95
N ALA A 649 -20.17 0.44 14.82
CA ALA A 649 -20.69 -0.93 14.80
C ALA A 649 -19.59 -1.99 14.95
N ILE A 650 -18.32 -1.57 15.01
CA ILE A 650 -17.14 -2.42 15.06
C ILE A 650 -16.22 -2.02 16.21
N THR A 651 -15.46 -2.99 16.69
CA THR A 651 -14.42 -2.81 17.70
C THR A 651 -13.17 -2.13 17.12
N ARG A 652 -12.28 -1.66 18.00
CA ARG A 652 -10.97 -1.11 17.62
C ARG A 652 -10.14 -2.13 16.83
N ASP A 653 -10.17 -3.40 17.23
CA ASP A 653 -9.39 -4.46 16.59
C ASP A 653 -9.92 -4.77 15.18
N GLU A 654 -11.24 -4.78 14.98
CA GLU A 654 -11.86 -4.88 13.65
C GLU A 654 -11.54 -3.67 12.77
N PHE A 655 -11.51 -2.45 13.35
CA PHE A 655 -11.09 -1.25 12.62
C PHE A 655 -9.62 -1.32 12.16
N ILE A 656 -8.73 -1.86 13.01
CA ILE A 656 -7.32 -2.12 12.65
C ILE A 656 -7.22 -3.13 11.52
N GLU A 657 -7.98 -4.22 11.57
CA GLU A 657 -8.00 -5.21 10.50
C GLU A 657 -8.57 -4.61 9.21
N ALA A 658 -9.60 -3.77 9.29
CA ALA A 658 -10.11 -3.04 8.13
C ALA A 658 -9.02 -2.18 7.47
N LEU A 659 -8.28 -1.37 8.24
CA LEU A 659 -7.15 -0.60 7.72
C LEU A 659 -6.02 -1.48 7.16
N ARG A 660 -5.76 -2.64 7.77
CA ARG A 660 -4.78 -3.59 7.23
C ARG A 660 -5.22 -4.12 5.87
N ARG A 661 -6.52 -4.44 5.69
CA ARG A 661 -7.08 -4.84 4.39
C ARG A 661 -7.00 -3.73 3.35
N GLU A 662 -7.02 -2.48 3.79
CA GLU A 662 -6.74 -1.28 2.98
C GLU A 662 -5.24 -1.06 2.68
N ASN A 663 -4.37 -2.00 3.05
CA ASN A 663 -2.92 -1.89 2.96
C ASN A 663 -2.33 -0.72 3.78
N ILE A 664 -2.89 -0.46 4.97
CA ILE A 664 -2.42 0.59 5.89
C ILE A 664 -2.04 -0.04 7.24
N GLY A 665 -0.76 0.06 7.60
CA GLY A 665 -0.23 -0.39 8.88
C GLY A 665 -0.52 0.60 10.01
N THR A 666 -1.01 0.10 11.13
CA THR A 666 -1.31 0.87 12.34
C THR A 666 -0.64 0.26 13.58
N GLY A 667 -0.59 1.01 14.68
CA GLY A 667 -0.04 0.55 15.95
C GLY A 667 -0.86 1.07 17.14
N ILE A 668 -0.80 0.34 18.26
CA ILE A 668 -1.54 0.66 19.50
C ILE A 668 -0.55 1.22 20.53
N HIS A 669 -0.78 2.46 20.96
CA HIS A 669 0.12 3.17 21.87
C HIS A 669 -0.70 3.86 22.96
N PHE A 670 -0.92 3.25 24.13
CA PHE A 670 -0.54 1.89 24.53
C PHE A 670 -1.72 1.23 25.26
N ARG A 671 -1.67 -0.10 25.43
CA ARG A 671 -2.50 -0.74 26.44
C ARG A 671 -2.04 -0.27 27.83
N SER A 672 -2.97 0.05 28.72
CA SER A 672 -2.60 0.49 30.07
C SER A 672 -1.89 -0.62 30.85
N LEU A 673 -0.86 -0.27 31.62
CA LEU A 673 0.02 -1.23 32.29
C LEU A 673 -0.65 -2.04 33.40
N HIS A 674 -1.80 -1.58 33.93
CA HIS A 674 -2.52 -2.26 35.01
C HIS A 674 -3.49 -3.35 34.52
N ILE A 675 -3.67 -3.48 33.20
CA ILE A 675 -4.55 -4.45 32.53
C ILE A 675 -3.70 -5.58 31.94
#